data_AF-A0A4S8I5Y7-F1
#
_entry.id   AF-A0A4S8I5Y7-F1
#
_cell.length_a   1.000
_cell.length_b   1.000
_cell.length_c   1.000
_cell.angle_alpha   90.00
_cell.angle_beta   90.00
_cell.angle_gamma   90.00
#
_symmetry.space_group_name_H-M   'P 1'
#
loop_
_entity.id
_entity.type
_entity.pdbx_description
1 polymer ?
#
loop_
_entity_poly.entity_id
_entity_poly.type
_entity_poly.pdbx_seq_one_letter_code
_entity_poly.pdbx_strand_id
1 'polypeptide(L)'
;MLPHRGRCWGGKSIYCLCSLSFRPFEEGSVTNMFTSIVGNVFGFKALRALRLEDLRIPTSYSKTFQGPPHGIQVERDKLNKYGRPLLGCTIKPKLGLSAKNYGRAVYECLRGGLDFTKDDENVNSQPFMRWRDRFLFCAEAIFKAQAETGEIKGHYLNATAGTCEEMMKRAICARELGVPIVMHDYLTGGFTANTSLAHYCRDNGLLLHIHRAMHAVIDRQKNHGMHFRVLAKALRMSGGDHIHAGTVVGKLEGEREMTLGFVDLLRDDYIEKDRSRGIFFTQDWVSMPGVLPVASGGIHVWHMPALTEIFGDDSVLQFGGGTLGHPWGNAPGAVANRVALEACVQARNEGRDLAREGNEIIREASKWSPELAAACEVWKEIKFEFEPVDKLDKEKNSDRIELSIDPGTWDPLDKDMISIDPIDFRSKEEPYGDRIDFYQRRTGLADAIQTGIGQINGIPVAIGVMDFQFMGGSMGSVVGEKITRLIEYATNRSLPVIIVCASGGARMQEGSLSLMQMAKISSASSNYQSDKKLFYVSILTSPTTGGVTASFGMLGDIIIAEPNAYIAFAGKRVIEQTLKKQGYENPREATGRIVCANCHLANKPVDIEVPQAVLPDTVFEAVVRIPYDKQLKQVLANGKKGTLNVGAVLILPDGFELAPLDRISPELKEKIGNLSFQSYRPNKRNIIVIGPVPGQKYSEIVFPILSPDPATKKDVHFLKYPIYVGGNRGRGQIYPDGSKSNNTVYNATSAGIVSRIVRKEKGGYEITIVDASDGHQVVDIIPPGPELLVSEGESIKLDQPLTSNPNVGGFGQGDAEIVLQDPLRVQGLLFFLASVILAQVFLVLKKKQFEKVQLYEMNF
;
A
#
# COMPACT_ATOMS: atom_id res chain seq x y z
N MET A 1 4.68 -49.69 -7.93
CA MET A 1 3.81 -48.61 -7.39
C MET A 1 3.43 -47.67 -8.52
N LEU A 2 2.14 -47.41 -8.76
CA LEU A 2 1.66 -46.75 -9.99
C LEU A 2 2.03 -45.24 -10.01
N PRO A 3 2.73 -44.72 -11.04
CA PRO A 3 3.25 -43.35 -11.11
C PRO A 3 2.18 -42.25 -11.33
N HIS A 4 0.89 -42.60 -11.27
CA HIS A 4 -0.23 -41.74 -11.68
C HIS A 4 -1.10 -41.23 -10.51
N ARG A 5 -0.82 -41.63 -9.25
CA ARG A 5 -1.64 -41.18 -8.11
C ARG A 5 -1.32 -39.75 -7.69
N GLY A 6 -2.35 -38.92 -7.55
CA GLY A 6 -2.27 -37.68 -6.79
C GLY A 6 -1.95 -37.96 -5.32
N ARG A 7 -1.16 -37.08 -4.70
CA ARG A 7 -0.74 -37.23 -3.29
C ARG A 7 -1.04 -35.93 -2.53
N CYS A 8 -1.74 -36.03 -1.39
CA CYS A 8 -1.74 -34.94 -0.41
C CYS A 8 -0.43 -35.08 0.40
N TRP A 9 0.43 -34.07 0.36
CA TRP A 9 1.76 -34.09 1.01
C TRP A 9 1.75 -33.48 2.41
N GLY A 10 0.64 -32.89 2.81
CA GLY A 10 0.45 -32.27 4.11
C GLY A 10 -0.87 -31.52 4.13
N GLY A 11 -1.64 -31.72 5.21
CA GLY A 11 -2.86 -30.98 5.50
C GLY A 11 -2.69 -30.21 6.80
N LYS A 12 -2.91 -28.90 6.76
CA LYS A 12 -3.39 -28.17 7.95
C LYS A 12 -4.88 -28.50 8.09
N SER A 13 -5.47 -28.41 9.28
CA SER A 13 -6.89 -28.74 9.52
C SER A 13 -7.91 -28.08 8.56
N ILE A 14 -7.51 -27.04 7.79
CA ILE A 14 -8.32 -26.29 6.80
C ILE A 14 -7.75 -26.30 5.36
N TYR A 15 -6.47 -26.65 5.16
CA TYR A 15 -5.78 -26.60 3.85
C TYR A 15 -5.05 -27.90 3.53
N CYS A 16 -5.41 -28.63 2.46
CA CYS A 16 -4.62 -29.76 1.94
C CYS A 16 -3.82 -29.33 0.71
N LEU A 17 -2.52 -29.61 0.74
CA LEU A 17 -1.64 -29.44 -0.40
C LEU A 17 -1.57 -30.74 -1.20
N CYS A 18 -2.10 -30.71 -2.42
CA CYS A 18 -2.05 -31.83 -3.36
C CYS A 18 -0.97 -31.61 -4.42
N SER A 19 -0.15 -32.64 -4.67
CA SER A 19 0.65 -32.73 -5.89
C SER A 19 0.01 -33.69 -6.88
N LEU A 20 -0.05 -33.30 -8.14
CA LEU A 20 -0.46 -34.15 -9.24
C LEU A 20 0.74 -34.35 -10.18
N SER A 21 0.90 -35.57 -10.69
CA SER A 21 1.86 -35.83 -11.78
C SER A 21 1.46 -35.01 -13.01
N PHE A 22 2.41 -34.65 -13.86
CA PHE A 22 2.14 -33.91 -15.09
C PHE A 22 1.40 -34.75 -16.15
N ARG A 23 1.70 -36.06 -16.21
CA ARG A 23 1.20 -36.99 -17.25
C ARG A 23 -0.34 -37.12 -17.42
N PRO A 24 -1.21 -36.85 -16.44
CA PRO A 24 -2.66 -36.93 -16.61
C PRO A 24 -3.28 -35.71 -17.30
N PHE A 25 -2.53 -34.61 -17.49
CA PHE A 25 -3.06 -33.38 -18.05
C PHE A 25 -2.81 -33.32 -19.56
N GLU A 26 -3.87 -33.05 -20.33
CA GLU A 26 -3.78 -32.80 -21.77
C GLU A 26 -3.11 -31.45 -22.04
N GLU A 27 -2.08 -31.44 -22.87
CA GLU A 27 -1.33 -30.24 -23.26
C GLU A 27 -2.26 -29.19 -23.90
N GLY A 28 -2.12 -27.91 -23.48
CA GLY A 28 -2.91 -26.81 -24.01
C GLY A 28 -4.40 -26.79 -23.63
N SER A 29 -4.84 -27.65 -22.70
CA SER A 29 -6.26 -27.79 -22.32
C SER A 29 -6.55 -27.36 -20.87
N VAL A 30 -7.02 -26.12 -20.69
CA VAL A 30 -7.53 -25.65 -19.38
C VAL A 30 -8.75 -26.48 -18.96
N THR A 31 -9.59 -26.85 -19.93
CA THR A 31 -10.76 -27.69 -19.72
C THR A 31 -10.36 -29.02 -19.05
N ASN A 32 -9.39 -29.75 -19.62
CA ASN A 32 -8.92 -31.01 -19.05
C ASN A 32 -8.31 -30.85 -17.64
N MET A 33 -7.53 -29.77 -17.43
CA MET A 33 -6.97 -29.45 -16.11
C MET A 33 -8.07 -29.28 -15.05
N PHE A 34 -9.11 -28.51 -15.34
CA PHE A 34 -10.22 -28.31 -14.41
C PHE A 34 -11.11 -29.55 -14.26
N THR A 35 -11.35 -30.30 -15.33
CA THR A 35 -12.03 -31.61 -15.23
C THR A 35 -11.35 -32.52 -14.22
N SER A 36 -10.02 -32.50 -14.16
CA SER A 36 -9.24 -33.31 -13.22
C SER A 36 -9.24 -32.75 -11.79
N ILE A 37 -9.00 -31.44 -11.63
CA ILE A 37 -8.78 -30.83 -10.30
C ILE A 37 -10.09 -30.55 -9.57
N VAL A 38 -11.11 -30.06 -10.29
CA VAL A 38 -12.37 -29.58 -9.69
C VAL A 38 -13.60 -30.33 -10.17
N GLY A 39 -13.45 -31.35 -11.02
CA GLY A 39 -14.59 -32.05 -11.65
C GLY A 39 -15.57 -32.67 -10.65
N ASN A 40 -15.08 -33.53 -9.76
CA ASN A 40 -15.96 -34.32 -8.86
C ASN A 40 -15.78 -34.03 -7.37
N VAL A 41 -14.59 -33.58 -6.95
CA VAL A 41 -14.20 -33.52 -5.52
C VAL A 41 -15.05 -32.55 -4.69
N PHE A 42 -15.63 -31.53 -5.31
CA PHE A 42 -16.53 -30.57 -4.66
C PHE A 42 -17.89 -31.16 -4.28
N GLY A 43 -18.30 -32.26 -4.92
CA GLY A 43 -19.56 -32.97 -4.64
C GLY A 43 -19.42 -34.15 -3.68
N PHE A 44 -18.25 -34.34 -3.06
CA PHE A 44 -18.01 -35.48 -2.17
C PHE A 44 -18.83 -35.34 -0.88
N LYS A 45 -19.69 -36.33 -0.59
CA LYS A 45 -20.54 -36.37 0.62
C LYS A 45 -19.75 -36.26 1.93
N ALA A 46 -18.47 -36.65 1.93
CA ALA A 46 -17.61 -36.59 3.11
C ALA A 46 -17.11 -35.17 3.45
N LEU A 47 -17.24 -34.21 2.52
CA LEU A 47 -16.80 -32.83 2.72
C LEU A 47 -18.02 -31.91 2.87
N ARG A 48 -17.99 -31.04 3.89
CA ARG A 48 -19.04 -30.01 4.07
C ARG A 48 -18.91 -28.87 3.07
N ALA A 49 -17.68 -28.48 2.76
CA ALA A 49 -17.33 -27.48 1.77
C ALA A 49 -15.90 -27.71 1.29
N LEU A 50 -15.57 -27.21 0.10
CA LEU A 50 -14.24 -27.25 -0.47
C LEU A 50 -14.04 -25.97 -1.27
N ARG A 51 -12.87 -25.33 -1.13
CA ARG A 51 -12.47 -24.19 -1.96
C ARG A 51 -11.08 -24.43 -2.55
N LEU A 52 -10.92 -24.17 -3.85
CA LEU A 52 -9.61 -24.16 -4.48
C LEU A 52 -9.05 -22.73 -4.43
N GLU A 53 -8.06 -22.51 -3.57
CA GLU A 53 -7.47 -21.17 -3.36
C GLU A 53 -6.44 -20.79 -4.42
N ASP A 54 -5.54 -21.69 -4.79
CA ASP A 54 -4.44 -21.38 -5.69
C ASP A 54 -3.91 -22.63 -6.40
N LEU A 55 -3.24 -22.44 -7.54
CA LEU A 55 -2.57 -23.48 -8.31
C LEU A 55 -1.15 -23.04 -8.66
N ARG A 56 -0.16 -23.91 -8.43
CA ARG A 56 1.15 -23.78 -9.06
C ARG A 56 1.10 -24.44 -10.44
N ILE A 57 1.22 -23.65 -11.50
CA ILE A 57 1.34 -24.16 -12.86
C ILE A 57 2.82 -24.36 -13.17
N PRO A 58 3.30 -25.58 -13.41
CA PRO A 58 4.71 -25.81 -13.72
C PRO A 58 5.05 -25.23 -15.10
N THR A 59 6.29 -24.78 -15.27
CA THR A 59 6.81 -24.18 -16.51
C THR A 59 6.63 -25.09 -17.72
N SER A 60 6.78 -26.40 -17.54
CA SER A 60 6.56 -27.39 -18.60
C SER A 60 5.11 -27.44 -19.09
N TYR A 61 4.13 -27.15 -18.23
CA TYR A 61 2.72 -27.11 -18.63
C TYR A 61 2.34 -25.77 -19.22
N SER A 62 2.76 -24.65 -18.62
CA SER A 62 2.45 -23.33 -19.15
C SER A 62 2.99 -23.13 -20.57
N LYS A 63 4.15 -23.71 -20.91
CA LYS A 63 4.71 -23.71 -22.28
C LYS A 63 3.86 -24.44 -23.33
N THR A 64 2.90 -25.27 -22.93
CA THR A 64 1.99 -25.94 -23.87
C THR A 64 0.82 -25.05 -24.31
N PHE A 65 0.66 -23.89 -23.68
CA PHE A 65 -0.39 -22.91 -23.99
C PHE A 65 0.16 -21.74 -24.79
N GLN A 66 -0.68 -21.20 -25.68
CA GLN A 66 -0.39 -19.96 -26.39
C GLN A 66 -0.28 -18.76 -25.45
N GLY A 67 -1.15 -18.69 -24.45
CA GLY A 67 -1.37 -17.50 -23.63
C GLY A 67 -2.13 -16.38 -24.36
N PRO A 68 -2.05 -15.13 -23.87
CA PRO A 68 -2.76 -13.99 -24.46
C PRO A 68 -2.43 -13.80 -25.95
N PRO A 69 -3.40 -13.48 -26.83
CA PRO A 69 -3.15 -13.28 -28.26
C PRO A 69 -2.12 -12.18 -28.59
N HIS A 70 -1.91 -11.19 -27.74
CA HIS A 70 -0.94 -10.12 -27.95
C HIS A 70 -0.23 -9.78 -26.65
N GLY A 71 -0.99 -9.65 -25.58
CA GLY A 71 -0.50 -9.18 -24.28
C GLY A 71 -0.21 -7.68 -24.24
N ILE A 72 0.10 -7.20 -23.04
CA ILE A 72 0.17 -5.78 -22.68
C ILE A 72 1.05 -4.97 -23.65
N GLN A 73 2.29 -5.42 -23.90
CA GLN A 73 3.27 -4.65 -24.68
C GLN A 73 2.81 -4.47 -26.13
N VAL A 74 2.43 -5.56 -26.80
CA VAL A 74 2.00 -5.53 -28.20
C VAL A 74 0.68 -4.77 -28.35
N GLU A 75 -0.23 -4.85 -27.38
CA GLU A 75 -1.44 -4.05 -27.39
C GLU A 75 -1.13 -2.54 -27.37
N ARG A 76 -0.24 -2.10 -26.47
CA ARG A 76 0.17 -0.69 -26.43
C ARG A 76 0.82 -0.24 -27.73
N ASP A 77 1.63 -1.08 -28.34
CA ASP A 77 2.27 -0.81 -29.62
C ASP A 77 1.26 -0.70 -30.76
N LYS A 78 0.28 -1.60 -30.81
CA LYS A 78 -0.80 -1.55 -31.80
C LYS A 78 -1.65 -0.29 -31.68
N LEU A 79 -1.87 0.19 -30.47
CA LEU A 79 -2.71 1.36 -30.20
C LEU A 79 -1.94 2.67 -30.19
N ASN A 80 -0.60 2.61 -30.15
CA ASN A 80 0.30 3.74 -29.95
C ASN A 80 -0.07 4.57 -28.70
N LYS A 81 -0.25 3.89 -27.55
CA LYS A 81 -0.71 4.49 -26.28
C LYS A 81 0.13 4.04 -25.09
N TYR A 82 0.88 4.96 -24.50
CA TYR A 82 1.86 4.70 -23.43
C TYR A 82 1.72 5.65 -22.24
N GLY A 83 2.32 5.28 -21.11
CA GLY A 83 2.50 6.17 -19.95
C GLY A 83 1.24 6.49 -19.15
N ARG A 84 0.11 5.83 -19.43
CA ARG A 84 -1.14 5.92 -18.66
C ARG A 84 -1.99 4.65 -18.79
N PRO A 85 -2.95 4.45 -17.86
CA PRO A 85 -4.08 3.56 -18.06
C PRO A 85 -4.84 3.86 -19.36
N LEU A 86 -5.38 2.81 -19.98
CA LEU A 86 -6.34 2.95 -21.07
C LEU A 86 -7.72 3.27 -20.48
N LEU A 87 -8.52 4.05 -21.20
CA LEU A 87 -9.87 4.42 -20.77
C LEU A 87 -10.93 3.73 -21.61
N GLY A 88 -11.88 3.10 -20.94
CA GLY A 88 -13.00 2.41 -21.56
C GLY A 88 -14.37 2.84 -21.04
N CYS A 89 -15.42 2.39 -21.70
CA CYS A 89 -16.80 2.61 -21.25
C CYS A 89 -17.75 1.53 -21.79
N THR A 90 -18.53 0.91 -20.91
CA THR A 90 -19.64 0.02 -21.30
C THR A 90 -20.84 0.88 -21.69
N ILE A 91 -21.36 0.71 -22.91
CA ILE A 91 -22.55 1.44 -23.37
C ILE A 91 -23.78 1.06 -22.53
N LYS A 92 -24.63 2.06 -22.25
CA LYS A 92 -25.84 1.96 -21.43
C LYS A 92 -27.05 2.59 -22.17
N PRO A 93 -28.30 2.18 -21.84
CA PRO A 93 -28.67 1.10 -20.93
C PRO A 93 -28.14 -0.26 -21.41
N LYS A 94 -28.05 -1.22 -20.48
CA LYS A 94 -27.45 -2.55 -20.74
C LYS A 94 -28.07 -3.26 -21.95
N LEU A 95 -29.39 -3.20 -22.09
CA LEU A 95 -30.15 -3.72 -23.23
C LEU A 95 -31.19 -2.67 -23.69
N GLY A 96 -31.68 -2.82 -24.93
CA GLY A 96 -32.82 -2.06 -25.44
C GLY A 96 -32.49 -0.93 -26.42
N LEU A 97 -31.22 -0.56 -26.59
CA LEU A 97 -30.81 0.36 -27.65
C LEU A 97 -30.84 -0.31 -29.03
N SER A 98 -31.28 0.41 -30.06
CA SER A 98 -31.12 0.01 -31.45
C SER A 98 -29.67 0.15 -31.91
N ALA A 99 -29.27 -0.60 -32.94
CA ALA A 99 -27.90 -0.59 -33.48
C ALA A 99 -27.39 0.84 -33.83
N LYS A 100 -28.23 1.65 -34.49
CA LYS A 100 -27.89 3.03 -34.86
C LYS A 100 -27.65 3.92 -33.63
N ASN A 101 -28.50 3.81 -32.61
CA ASN A 101 -28.31 4.57 -31.36
C ASN A 101 -27.10 4.07 -30.57
N TYR A 102 -26.80 2.78 -30.65
CA TYR A 102 -25.59 2.18 -30.09
C TYR A 102 -24.34 2.80 -30.72
N GLY A 103 -24.26 2.84 -32.05
CA GLY A 103 -23.17 3.49 -32.79
C GLY A 103 -23.04 4.98 -32.45
N ARG A 104 -24.16 5.71 -32.28
CA ARG A 104 -24.12 7.11 -31.81
C ARG A 104 -23.47 7.23 -30.44
N ALA A 105 -23.88 6.40 -29.47
CA ALA A 105 -23.31 6.43 -28.13
C ALA A 105 -21.81 6.11 -28.14
N VAL A 106 -21.38 5.14 -28.96
CA VAL A 106 -19.98 4.78 -29.19
C VAL A 106 -19.19 5.98 -29.74
N TYR A 107 -19.68 6.61 -30.80
CA TYR A 107 -19.03 7.77 -31.42
C TYR A 107 -18.83 8.90 -30.41
N GLU A 108 -19.88 9.29 -29.68
CA GLU A 108 -19.83 10.37 -28.70
C GLU A 108 -18.81 10.10 -27.58
N CYS A 109 -18.76 8.87 -27.08
CA CYS A 109 -17.81 8.47 -26.04
C CYS A 109 -16.35 8.52 -26.55
N LEU A 110 -16.10 7.99 -27.75
CA LEU A 110 -14.75 7.90 -28.33
C LEU A 110 -14.20 9.28 -28.72
N ARG A 111 -15.03 10.13 -29.35
CA ARG A 111 -14.61 11.49 -29.73
C ARG A 111 -14.31 12.36 -28.51
N GLY A 112 -14.97 12.10 -27.38
CA GLY A 112 -14.73 12.80 -26.12
C GLY A 112 -13.45 12.42 -25.40
N GLY A 113 -12.65 11.47 -25.92
CA GLY A 113 -11.30 11.19 -25.41
C GLY A 113 -11.10 9.80 -24.80
N LEU A 114 -12.12 8.95 -24.75
CA LEU A 114 -11.93 7.53 -24.39
C LEU A 114 -11.14 6.79 -25.48
N ASP A 115 -10.35 5.80 -25.07
CA ASP A 115 -9.63 4.92 -26.01
C ASP A 115 -10.59 3.86 -26.56
N PHE A 116 -11.47 3.38 -25.68
CA PHE A 116 -12.39 2.31 -25.96
C PHE A 116 -13.82 2.57 -25.49
N THR A 117 -14.75 1.91 -26.16
CA THR A 117 -16.06 1.57 -25.60
C THR A 117 -16.26 0.05 -25.71
N LYS A 118 -17.33 -0.50 -25.13
CA LYS A 118 -17.62 -1.93 -25.24
C LYS A 118 -19.10 -2.24 -25.26
N ASP A 119 -19.39 -3.36 -25.93
CA ASP A 119 -20.63 -4.08 -25.72
C ASP A 119 -20.79 -4.44 -24.23
N ASP A 120 -22.02 -4.44 -23.72
CA ASP A 120 -22.33 -5.00 -22.41
C ASP A 120 -22.28 -6.54 -22.49
N GLU A 121 -21.99 -7.27 -21.40
CA GLU A 121 -21.72 -8.73 -21.49
C GLU A 121 -22.91 -9.54 -22.01
N ASN A 122 -24.13 -9.03 -21.85
CA ASN A 122 -25.34 -9.67 -22.36
C ASN A 122 -25.87 -9.03 -23.65
N VAL A 123 -25.13 -8.12 -24.28
CA VAL A 123 -25.42 -7.63 -25.64
C VAL A 123 -24.77 -8.60 -26.61
N ASN A 124 -25.57 -9.45 -27.24
CA ASN A 124 -25.10 -10.45 -28.18
C ASN A 124 -25.81 -10.24 -29.52
N SER A 125 -26.97 -10.87 -29.71
CA SER A 125 -27.86 -10.65 -30.86
C SER A 125 -29.31 -10.83 -30.44
N GLN A 126 -30.00 -9.73 -30.15
CA GLN A 126 -31.36 -9.73 -29.61
C GLN A 126 -32.36 -9.18 -30.64
N PRO A 127 -33.68 -9.40 -30.45
CA PRO A 127 -34.70 -8.84 -31.35
C PRO A 127 -34.61 -7.32 -31.55
N PHE A 128 -34.24 -6.55 -30.50
CA PHE A 128 -34.11 -5.09 -30.58
C PHE A 128 -32.83 -4.61 -31.27
N MET A 129 -31.81 -5.48 -31.39
CA MET A 129 -30.52 -5.15 -31.99
C MET A 129 -29.78 -6.44 -32.41
N ARG A 130 -29.78 -6.72 -33.71
CA ARG A 130 -28.99 -7.82 -34.27
C ARG A 130 -27.52 -7.46 -34.32
N TRP A 131 -26.67 -8.46 -34.12
CA TRP A 131 -25.23 -8.25 -33.94
C TRP A 131 -24.57 -7.60 -35.17
N ARG A 132 -24.96 -8.00 -36.38
CA ARG A 132 -24.33 -7.50 -37.61
C ARG A 132 -24.58 -6.01 -37.83
N ASP A 133 -25.80 -5.54 -37.58
CA ASP A 133 -26.14 -4.12 -37.68
C ASP A 133 -25.35 -3.30 -36.66
N ARG A 134 -25.23 -3.80 -35.43
CA ARG A 134 -24.43 -3.16 -34.38
C ARG A 134 -22.97 -3.05 -34.79
N PHE A 135 -22.38 -4.12 -35.31
CA PHE A 135 -20.98 -4.14 -35.76
C PHE A 135 -20.71 -3.08 -36.82
N LEU A 136 -21.62 -2.94 -37.79
CA LEU A 136 -21.51 -1.94 -38.85
C LEU A 136 -21.55 -0.50 -38.31
N PHE A 137 -22.56 -0.15 -37.51
CA PHE A 137 -22.68 1.20 -36.95
C PHE A 137 -21.57 1.53 -35.93
N CYS A 138 -21.08 0.54 -35.17
CA CYS A 138 -19.95 0.73 -34.28
C CYS A 138 -18.64 0.92 -35.06
N ALA A 139 -18.40 0.18 -36.15
CA ALA A 139 -17.24 0.37 -36.99
C ALA A 139 -17.23 1.77 -37.62
N GLU A 140 -18.36 2.23 -38.16
CA GLU A 140 -18.51 3.61 -38.64
C GLU A 140 -18.16 4.63 -37.54
N ALA A 141 -18.70 4.42 -36.33
CA ALA A 141 -18.46 5.30 -35.18
C ALA A 141 -16.98 5.32 -34.74
N ILE A 142 -16.31 4.17 -34.72
CA ILE A 142 -14.87 4.05 -34.42
C ILE A 142 -14.08 4.90 -35.40
N PHE A 143 -14.24 4.65 -36.70
CA PHE A 143 -13.43 5.32 -37.72
C PHE A 143 -13.73 6.81 -37.81
N LYS A 144 -14.98 7.22 -37.57
CA LYS A 144 -15.34 8.64 -37.49
C LYS A 144 -14.64 9.34 -36.32
N ALA A 145 -14.68 8.76 -35.11
CA ALA A 145 -14.01 9.34 -33.95
C ALA A 145 -12.48 9.33 -34.08
N GLN A 146 -11.90 8.28 -34.69
CA GLN A 146 -10.48 8.20 -34.98
C GLN A 146 -10.04 9.27 -35.98
N ALA A 147 -10.81 9.50 -37.05
CA ALA A 147 -10.52 10.56 -38.01
C ALA A 147 -10.61 11.97 -37.40
N GLU A 148 -11.55 12.19 -36.47
CA GLU A 148 -11.73 13.47 -35.77
C GLU A 148 -10.61 13.76 -34.75
N THR A 149 -10.16 12.74 -34.02
CA THR A 149 -9.21 12.90 -32.90
C THR A 149 -7.75 12.62 -33.27
N GLY A 150 -7.49 11.89 -34.36
CA GLY A 150 -6.15 11.43 -34.73
C GLY A 150 -5.59 10.28 -33.87
N GLU A 151 -6.33 9.83 -32.85
CA GLU A 151 -5.93 8.69 -32.00
C GLU A 151 -6.58 7.39 -32.48
N ILE A 152 -5.88 6.26 -32.39
CA ILE A 152 -6.48 4.94 -32.61
C ILE A 152 -7.61 4.70 -31.59
N LYS A 153 -8.78 4.28 -32.07
CA LYS A 153 -9.97 4.01 -31.26
C LYS A 153 -10.44 2.57 -31.44
N GLY A 154 -11.18 2.05 -30.45
CA GLY A 154 -11.81 0.74 -30.56
C GLY A 154 -13.16 0.64 -29.86
N HIS A 155 -13.92 -0.37 -30.24
CA HIS A 155 -15.12 -0.80 -29.52
C HIS A 155 -15.09 -2.31 -29.39
N TYR A 156 -15.22 -2.84 -28.17
CA TYR A 156 -15.15 -4.27 -27.95
C TYR A 156 -16.45 -4.91 -28.45
N LEU A 157 -16.43 -5.41 -29.70
CA LEU A 157 -17.57 -6.07 -30.32
C LEU A 157 -17.72 -7.48 -29.74
N ASN A 158 -18.89 -7.78 -29.16
CA ASN A 158 -19.11 -9.03 -28.43
C ASN A 158 -19.34 -10.23 -29.37
N ALA A 159 -18.37 -11.15 -29.37
CA ALA A 159 -18.40 -12.39 -30.14
C ALA A 159 -19.17 -13.53 -29.45
N THR A 160 -19.49 -13.43 -28.14
CA THR A 160 -20.20 -14.47 -27.39
C THR A 160 -21.51 -14.87 -28.08
N ALA A 161 -21.68 -16.16 -28.34
CA ALA A 161 -22.81 -16.72 -29.08
C ALA A 161 -23.26 -18.07 -28.49
N GLY A 162 -24.39 -18.59 -28.98
CA GLY A 162 -24.93 -19.88 -28.54
C GLY A 162 -24.17 -21.10 -29.06
N THR A 163 -23.38 -20.96 -30.14
CA THR A 163 -22.51 -22.01 -30.68
C THR A 163 -21.17 -21.43 -31.11
N CYS A 164 -20.15 -22.28 -31.24
CA CYS A 164 -18.82 -21.86 -31.67
C CYS A 164 -18.84 -21.31 -33.11
N GLU A 165 -19.65 -21.87 -34.00
CA GLU A 165 -19.75 -21.42 -35.40
C GLU A 165 -20.28 -19.98 -35.47
N GLU A 166 -21.31 -19.65 -34.67
CA GLU A 166 -21.83 -18.28 -34.60
C GLU A 166 -20.84 -17.32 -33.93
N MET A 167 -20.09 -17.78 -32.93
CA MET A 167 -19.01 -16.99 -32.32
C MET A 167 -17.93 -16.64 -33.36
N MET A 168 -17.50 -17.63 -34.15
CA MET A 168 -16.49 -17.43 -35.18
C MET A 168 -16.99 -16.54 -36.32
N LYS A 169 -18.25 -16.68 -36.77
CA LYS A 169 -18.83 -15.76 -37.77
C LYS A 169 -18.76 -14.30 -37.33
N ARG A 170 -18.98 -14.01 -36.05
CA ARG A 170 -18.88 -12.65 -35.50
C ARG A 170 -17.43 -12.16 -35.49
N ALA A 171 -16.49 -12.98 -35.02
CA ALA A 171 -15.08 -12.64 -35.01
C ALA A 171 -14.53 -12.40 -36.43
N ILE A 172 -14.95 -13.20 -37.42
CA ILE A 172 -14.63 -13.02 -38.84
C ILE A 172 -15.16 -11.68 -39.35
N CYS A 173 -16.43 -11.37 -39.09
CA CYS A 173 -17.01 -10.07 -39.48
C CYS A 173 -16.27 -8.89 -38.85
N ALA A 174 -15.92 -8.96 -37.56
CA ALA A 174 -15.14 -7.91 -36.90
C ALA A 174 -13.76 -7.72 -37.56
N ARG A 175 -13.09 -8.81 -37.92
CA ARG A 175 -11.83 -8.78 -38.68
C ARG A 175 -12.01 -8.15 -40.06
N GLU A 176 -13.05 -8.51 -40.80
CA GLU A 176 -13.36 -7.94 -42.12
C GLU A 176 -13.66 -6.44 -42.06
N LEU A 177 -14.26 -5.97 -40.97
CA LEU A 177 -14.48 -4.55 -40.71
C LEU A 177 -13.22 -3.78 -40.31
N GLY A 178 -12.09 -4.47 -40.07
CA GLY A 178 -10.82 -3.85 -39.71
C GLY A 178 -10.81 -3.20 -38.33
N VAL A 179 -11.71 -3.61 -37.41
CA VAL A 179 -11.69 -3.10 -36.04
C VAL A 179 -10.57 -3.73 -35.22
N PRO A 180 -10.01 -3.04 -34.20
CA PRO A 180 -8.82 -3.56 -33.51
C PRO A 180 -9.10 -4.62 -32.45
N ILE A 181 -10.34 -4.76 -31.97
CA ILE A 181 -10.65 -5.51 -30.74
C ILE A 181 -12.06 -6.11 -30.75
N VAL A 182 -12.18 -7.32 -30.20
CA VAL A 182 -13.45 -8.00 -29.89
C VAL A 182 -13.52 -8.35 -28.40
N MET A 183 -14.69 -8.78 -27.92
CA MET A 183 -14.82 -9.34 -26.57
C MET A 183 -15.52 -10.69 -26.51
N HIS A 184 -15.27 -11.42 -25.42
CA HIS A 184 -15.86 -12.72 -25.13
C HIS A 184 -16.13 -12.92 -23.63
N ASP A 185 -17.23 -13.60 -23.31
CA ASP A 185 -17.64 -13.94 -21.95
C ASP A 185 -17.18 -15.37 -21.62
N TYR A 186 -15.90 -15.51 -21.25
CA TYR A 186 -15.20 -16.81 -21.29
C TYR A 186 -15.79 -17.92 -20.41
N LEU A 187 -16.38 -17.61 -19.25
CA LEU A 187 -16.99 -18.63 -18.37
C LEU A 187 -18.33 -19.10 -18.92
N THR A 188 -19.18 -18.16 -19.35
CA THR A 188 -20.51 -18.48 -19.88
C THR A 188 -20.43 -19.07 -21.29
N GLY A 189 -19.43 -18.71 -22.09
CA GLY A 189 -19.11 -19.37 -23.36
C GLY A 189 -18.30 -20.66 -23.19
N GLY A 190 -17.52 -20.76 -22.12
CA GLY A 190 -16.68 -21.92 -21.79
C GLY A 190 -15.22 -21.79 -22.27
N PHE A 191 -14.30 -22.44 -21.54
CA PHE A 191 -12.86 -22.40 -21.83
C PHE A 191 -12.48 -22.96 -23.21
N THR A 192 -13.19 -23.98 -23.70
CA THR A 192 -12.94 -24.54 -25.04
C THR A 192 -13.24 -23.52 -26.14
N ALA A 193 -14.37 -22.82 -26.06
CA ALA A 193 -14.72 -21.76 -27.00
C ALA A 193 -13.73 -20.58 -26.87
N ASN A 194 -13.38 -20.19 -25.64
CA ASN A 194 -12.43 -19.11 -25.41
C ASN A 194 -11.05 -19.39 -26.01
N THR A 195 -10.50 -20.58 -25.79
CA THR A 195 -9.18 -20.97 -26.31
C THR A 195 -9.18 -20.99 -27.84
N SER A 196 -10.27 -21.47 -28.45
CA SER A 196 -10.45 -21.43 -29.91
C SER A 196 -10.47 -19.98 -30.45
N LEU A 197 -11.18 -19.08 -29.77
CA LEU A 197 -11.23 -17.67 -30.13
C LEU A 197 -9.88 -16.97 -29.92
N ALA A 198 -9.13 -17.33 -28.87
CA ALA A 198 -7.81 -16.78 -28.60
C ALA A 198 -6.78 -17.15 -29.68
N HIS A 199 -6.79 -18.40 -30.17
CA HIS A 199 -5.98 -18.80 -31.32
C HIS A 199 -6.37 -18.02 -32.57
N TYR A 200 -7.67 -17.90 -32.86
CA TYR A 200 -8.14 -17.11 -33.99
C TYR A 200 -7.72 -15.65 -33.92
N CYS A 201 -7.82 -15.03 -32.74
CA CYS A 201 -7.44 -13.63 -32.52
C CYS A 201 -5.95 -13.40 -32.75
N ARG A 202 -5.09 -14.33 -32.32
CA ARG A 202 -3.65 -14.32 -32.60
C ARG A 202 -3.40 -14.36 -34.11
N ASP A 203 -4.00 -15.31 -34.81
CA ASP A 203 -3.78 -15.53 -36.25
C ASP A 203 -4.32 -14.39 -37.12
N ASN A 204 -5.27 -13.61 -36.60
CA ASN A 204 -5.96 -12.56 -37.34
C ASN A 204 -5.67 -11.14 -36.82
N GLY A 205 -4.77 -10.99 -35.85
CA GLY A 205 -4.34 -9.70 -35.33
C GLY A 205 -5.40 -8.92 -34.53
N LEU A 206 -6.45 -9.57 -34.03
CA LEU A 206 -7.49 -8.97 -33.22
C LEU A 206 -7.13 -9.01 -31.73
N LEU A 207 -7.25 -7.89 -31.02
CA LEU A 207 -7.19 -7.91 -29.56
C LEU A 207 -8.41 -8.63 -28.98
N LEU A 208 -8.22 -9.36 -27.89
CA LEU A 208 -9.28 -10.15 -27.24
C LEU A 208 -9.56 -9.70 -25.81
N HIS A 209 -10.65 -8.95 -25.63
CA HIS A 209 -11.10 -8.58 -24.29
C HIS A 209 -11.95 -9.67 -23.63
N ILE A 210 -11.62 -10.03 -22.39
CA ILE A 210 -12.38 -11.03 -21.63
C ILE A 210 -13.21 -10.39 -20.53
N HIS A 211 -14.52 -10.62 -20.62
CA HIS A 211 -15.43 -10.30 -19.54
C HIS A 211 -15.71 -11.55 -18.70
N ARG A 212 -15.72 -11.37 -17.37
CA ARG A 212 -15.80 -12.49 -16.40
C ARG A 212 -17.23 -12.81 -15.94
N ALA A 213 -18.21 -12.70 -16.82
CA ALA A 213 -19.61 -13.00 -16.48
C ALA A 213 -19.71 -14.36 -15.76
N MET A 214 -20.56 -14.48 -14.75
CA MET A 214 -20.73 -15.67 -13.89
C MET A 214 -19.62 -15.94 -12.83
N HIS A 215 -18.48 -15.24 -12.84
CA HIS A 215 -17.37 -15.55 -11.91
C HIS A 215 -17.77 -15.57 -10.42
N ALA A 216 -18.58 -14.61 -9.97
CA ALA A 216 -19.00 -14.47 -8.58
C ALA A 216 -19.94 -15.59 -8.09
N VAL A 217 -20.47 -16.43 -8.98
CA VAL A 217 -21.15 -17.68 -8.59
C VAL A 217 -20.14 -18.68 -8.01
N ILE A 218 -18.88 -18.62 -8.48
CA ILE A 218 -17.81 -19.57 -8.17
C ILE A 218 -16.86 -19.00 -7.12
N ASP A 219 -16.52 -17.71 -7.17
CA ASP A 219 -15.37 -17.16 -6.42
C ASP A 219 -15.71 -16.32 -5.19
N ARG A 220 -16.98 -15.96 -4.99
CA ARG A 220 -17.38 -14.98 -3.97
C ARG A 220 -17.27 -15.48 -2.52
N GLN A 221 -17.60 -16.75 -2.29
CA GLN A 221 -17.67 -17.29 -0.93
C GLN A 221 -16.31 -17.86 -0.51
N LYS A 222 -15.84 -17.48 0.68
CA LYS A 222 -14.55 -17.94 1.20
C LYS A 222 -14.53 -19.43 1.56
N ASN A 223 -15.67 -20.02 1.88
CA ASN A 223 -15.75 -21.43 2.32
C ASN A 223 -15.86 -22.44 1.16
N HIS A 224 -16.40 -22.05 0.01
CA HIS A 224 -16.68 -22.97 -1.10
C HIS A 224 -16.47 -22.32 -2.46
N GLY A 225 -15.92 -23.08 -3.41
CA GLY A 225 -15.79 -22.67 -4.82
C GLY A 225 -14.34 -22.56 -5.30
N MET A 226 -14.03 -21.61 -6.18
CA MET A 226 -12.66 -21.41 -6.68
C MET A 226 -12.32 -19.94 -6.59
N HIS A 227 -11.24 -19.58 -5.89
CA HIS A 227 -10.86 -18.18 -5.77
C HIS A 227 -10.51 -17.59 -7.16
N PHE A 228 -10.83 -16.30 -7.38
CA PHE A 228 -10.64 -15.64 -8.68
C PHE A 228 -9.22 -15.74 -9.23
N ARG A 229 -8.18 -15.71 -8.37
CA ARG A 229 -6.77 -15.93 -8.77
C ARG A 229 -6.53 -17.22 -9.56
N VAL A 230 -7.28 -18.29 -9.28
CA VAL A 230 -7.22 -19.55 -10.04
C VAL A 230 -7.81 -19.35 -11.43
N LEU A 231 -8.94 -18.66 -11.52
CA LEU A 231 -9.59 -18.31 -12.78
C LEU A 231 -8.74 -17.34 -13.61
N ALA A 232 -8.03 -16.41 -12.97
CA ALA A 232 -7.08 -15.50 -13.61
C ALA A 232 -5.91 -16.25 -14.25
N LYS A 233 -5.27 -17.19 -13.52
CA LYS A 233 -4.23 -18.07 -14.05
C LYS A 233 -4.75 -18.91 -15.22
N ALA A 234 -5.94 -19.49 -15.08
CA ALA A 234 -6.57 -20.29 -16.12
C ALA A 234 -6.88 -19.47 -17.39
N LEU A 235 -7.34 -18.23 -17.26
CA LEU A 235 -7.56 -17.36 -18.40
C LEU A 235 -6.24 -16.94 -19.05
N ARG A 236 -5.21 -16.57 -18.27
CA ARG A 236 -3.89 -16.24 -18.84
C ARG A 236 -3.34 -17.37 -19.70
N MET A 237 -3.52 -18.63 -19.30
CA MET A 237 -3.20 -19.81 -20.12
C MET A 237 -4.12 -19.98 -21.34
N SER A 238 -5.44 -19.89 -21.17
CA SER A 238 -6.42 -20.06 -22.26
C SER A 238 -6.29 -18.98 -23.35
N GLY A 239 -5.88 -17.77 -22.95
CA GLY A 239 -5.66 -16.64 -23.82
C GLY A 239 -6.76 -15.58 -23.74
N GLY A 240 -6.35 -14.37 -23.37
CA GLY A 240 -7.13 -13.13 -23.42
C GLY A 240 -6.18 -11.97 -23.17
N ASP A 241 -6.30 -10.89 -23.95
CA ASP A 241 -5.44 -9.72 -23.82
C ASP A 241 -5.86 -8.86 -22.63
N HIS A 242 -7.16 -8.82 -22.36
CA HIS A 242 -7.73 -8.17 -21.17
C HIS A 242 -8.48 -9.15 -20.29
N ILE A 243 -8.55 -8.88 -18.99
CA ILE A 243 -9.57 -9.49 -18.10
C ILE A 243 -10.05 -8.51 -17.03
N HIS A 244 -11.35 -8.51 -16.74
CA HIS A 244 -11.89 -7.78 -15.58
C HIS A 244 -11.29 -8.29 -14.26
N ALA A 245 -10.71 -7.38 -13.47
CA ALA A 245 -9.95 -7.69 -12.25
C ALA A 245 -10.49 -6.97 -11.00
N GLY A 246 -11.73 -6.49 -11.04
CA GLY A 246 -12.33 -5.75 -9.91
C GLY A 246 -11.85 -4.31 -9.83
N THR A 247 -12.31 -3.58 -8.81
CA THR A 247 -12.09 -2.13 -8.69
C THR A 247 -11.62 -1.69 -7.31
N VAL A 248 -11.74 -2.56 -6.29
CA VAL A 248 -11.59 -2.24 -4.86
C VAL A 248 -12.64 -1.24 -4.34
N VAL A 249 -12.78 -0.08 -4.98
CA VAL A 249 -13.63 1.05 -4.54
C VAL A 249 -14.99 1.13 -5.22
N GLY A 250 -15.19 0.33 -6.29
CA GLY A 250 -16.42 0.30 -7.07
C GLY A 250 -17.52 -0.55 -6.45
N LYS A 251 -18.62 -0.73 -7.19
CA LYS A 251 -19.85 -1.37 -6.69
C LYS A 251 -19.77 -2.90 -6.53
N LEU A 252 -18.73 -3.54 -7.08
CA LEU A 252 -18.54 -4.98 -7.00
C LEU A 252 -17.43 -5.27 -5.99
N GLU A 253 -17.54 -6.39 -5.28
CA GLU A 253 -16.56 -6.79 -4.28
C GLU A 253 -15.14 -6.91 -4.86
N GLY A 254 -14.17 -6.47 -4.07
CA GLY A 254 -12.75 -6.71 -4.26
C GLY A 254 -11.98 -6.17 -3.05
N GLU A 255 -11.47 -7.05 -2.21
CA GLU A 255 -10.55 -6.63 -1.15
C GLU A 255 -9.20 -6.26 -1.78
N ARG A 256 -8.52 -5.25 -1.21
CA ARG A 256 -7.36 -4.60 -1.84
C ARG A 256 -6.19 -5.57 -2.01
N GLU A 257 -5.77 -6.26 -0.96
CA GLU A 257 -4.55 -7.07 -1.00
C GLU A 257 -4.70 -8.31 -1.89
N MET A 258 -5.86 -8.96 -1.87
CA MET A 258 -6.13 -10.04 -2.84
C MET A 258 -6.15 -9.52 -4.28
N THR A 259 -6.66 -8.30 -4.50
CA THR A 259 -6.73 -7.69 -5.83
C THR A 259 -5.35 -7.43 -6.40
N LEU A 260 -4.46 -6.85 -5.59
CA LEU A 260 -3.06 -6.68 -5.95
C LEU A 260 -2.41 -8.03 -6.28
N GLY A 261 -2.63 -9.06 -5.44
CA GLY A 261 -2.06 -10.39 -5.67
C GLY A 261 -2.44 -11.02 -7.02
N PHE A 262 -3.72 -10.98 -7.42
CA PHE A 262 -4.10 -11.54 -8.73
C PHE A 262 -3.84 -10.60 -9.91
N VAL A 263 -3.65 -9.29 -9.69
CA VAL A 263 -3.14 -8.36 -10.70
C VAL A 263 -1.68 -8.69 -11.03
N ASP A 264 -0.85 -8.94 -10.02
CA ASP A 264 0.55 -9.36 -10.20
C ASP A 264 0.61 -10.69 -10.99
N LEU A 265 -0.25 -11.65 -10.64
CA LEU A 265 -0.37 -12.92 -11.38
C LEU A 265 -0.80 -12.78 -12.85
N LEU A 266 -1.51 -11.71 -13.20
CA LEU A 266 -1.94 -11.42 -14.58
C LEU A 266 -0.84 -10.73 -15.39
N ARG A 267 -0.06 -9.85 -14.78
CA ARG A 267 0.91 -9.00 -15.49
C ARG A 267 2.32 -9.54 -15.49
N ASP A 268 2.80 -9.97 -14.33
CA ASP A 268 4.23 -10.17 -14.09
C ASP A 268 4.68 -11.53 -14.65
N ASP A 269 5.98 -11.65 -14.94
CA ASP A 269 6.56 -12.90 -15.43
C ASP A 269 6.87 -13.87 -14.27
N TYR A 270 7.26 -13.34 -13.12
CA TYR A 270 7.61 -14.12 -11.94
C TYR A 270 6.99 -13.51 -10.68
N ILE A 271 6.23 -14.32 -9.95
CA ILE A 271 5.50 -13.90 -8.75
C ILE A 271 5.94 -14.78 -7.59
N GLU A 272 6.50 -14.17 -6.55
CA GLU A 272 6.90 -14.87 -5.34
C GLU A 272 5.71 -15.26 -4.47
N LYS A 273 5.89 -16.31 -3.66
CA LYS A 273 4.92 -16.68 -2.63
C LYS A 273 4.76 -15.54 -1.63
N ASP A 274 3.56 -14.97 -1.58
CA ASP A 274 3.17 -13.95 -0.61
C ASP A 274 1.77 -14.23 -0.05
N ARG A 275 1.73 -14.73 1.19
CA ARG A 275 0.47 -15.04 1.88
C ARG A 275 -0.33 -13.79 2.24
N SER A 276 0.31 -12.63 2.37
CA SER A 276 -0.36 -11.35 2.68
C SER A 276 -1.19 -10.83 1.51
N ARG A 277 -0.98 -11.35 0.30
CA ARG A 277 -1.80 -11.12 -0.91
C ARG A 277 -2.52 -12.38 -1.41
N GLY A 278 -2.48 -13.46 -0.63
CA GLY A 278 -3.12 -14.74 -0.97
C GLY A 278 -2.42 -15.51 -2.09
N ILE A 279 -1.13 -15.27 -2.34
CA ILE A 279 -0.31 -16.05 -3.25
C ILE A 279 0.31 -17.22 -2.46
N PHE A 280 -0.16 -18.45 -2.70
CA PHE A 280 0.27 -19.62 -1.92
C PHE A 280 1.52 -20.27 -2.52
N PHE A 281 1.73 -20.10 -3.82
CA PHE A 281 2.85 -20.66 -4.55
C PHE A 281 3.54 -19.59 -5.38
N THR A 282 4.87 -19.64 -5.40
CA THR A 282 5.65 -18.96 -6.42
C THR A 282 5.24 -19.45 -7.81
N GLN A 283 4.98 -18.53 -8.72
CA GLN A 283 4.56 -18.78 -10.09
C GLN A 283 5.53 -18.13 -11.07
N ASP A 284 6.12 -18.95 -11.94
CA ASP A 284 6.93 -18.52 -13.07
C ASP A 284 6.14 -18.74 -14.36
N TRP A 285 5.97 -17.69 -15.16
CA TRP A 285 5.23 -17.71 -16.43
C TRP A 285 6.12 -17.94 -17.65
N VAL A 286 7.44 -18.00 -17.49
CA VAL A 286 8.42 -18.33 -18.54
C VAL A 286 8.13 -17.61 -19.87
N SER A 287 7.95 -16.29 -19.75
CA SER A 287 7.70 -15.33 -20.83
C SER A 287 6.33 -15.43 -21.49
N MET A 288 5.35 -16.08 -20.86
CA MET A 288 3.96 -15.96 -21.31
C MET A 288 3.50 -14.49 -21.18
N PRO A 289 2.92 -13.88 -22.24
CA PRO A 289 2.55 -12.47 -22.20
C PRO A 289 1.66 -12.11 -21.00
N GLY A 290 1.83 -10.90 -20.50
CA GLY A 290 0.97 -10.35 -19.45
C GLY A 290 -0.43 -10.05 -19.99
N VAL A 291 -1.44 -10.18 -19.14
CA VAL A 291 -2.84 -9.83 -19.39
C VAL A 291 -3.12 -8.48 -18.75
N LEU A 292 -3.76 -7.59 -19.49
CA LEU A 292 -4.08 -6.25 -19.02
C LEU A 292 -5.31 -6.31 -18.07
N PRO A 293 -5.16 -5.98 -16.77
CA PRO A 293 -6.27 -5.97 -15.84
C PRO A 293 -7.24 -4.81 -16.13
N VAL A 294 -8.54 -5.10 -16.12
CA VAL A 294 -9.61 -4.12 -16.37
C VAL A 294 -10.36 -3.83 -15.09
N ALA A 295 -10.30 -2.58 -14.63
CA ALA A 295 -11.07 -2.08 -13.50
C ALA A 295 -12.39 -1.47 -14.00
N SER A 296 -13.51 -2.10 -13.66
CA SER A 296 -14.83 -1.75 -14.20
C SER A 296 -15.95 -1.99 -13.18
N GLY A 297 -16.87 -1.03 -13.09
CA GLY A 297 -18.13 -1.17 -12.35
C GLY A 297 -18.28 -0.21 -11.17
N GLY A 298 -19.19 0.77 -11.30
CA GLY A 298 -19.52 1.70 -10.22
C GLY A 298 -18.41 2.70 -9.88
N ILE A 299 -17.46 2.93 -10.78
CA ILE A 299 -16.39 3.91 -10.63
C ILE A 299 -16.72 5.22 -11.37
N HIS A 300 -16.13 6.33 -10.91
CA HIS A 300 -16.31 7.70 -11.41
C HIS A 300 -15.05 8.54 -11.11
N VAL A 301 -15.01 9.81 -11.54
CA VAL A 301 -13.81 10.68 -11.52
C VAL A 301 -13.11 10.79 -10.16
N TRP A 302 -13.84 10.83 -9.04
CA TRP A 302 -13.24 10.82 -7.69
C TRP A 302 -12.47 9.56 -7.32
N HIS A 303 -12.74 8.43 -7.99
CA HIS A 303 -12.00 7.20 -7.80
C HIS A 303 -10.69 7.15 -8.60
N MET A 304 -10.47 8.08 -9.53
CA MET A 304 -9.32 8.07 -10.45
C MET A 304 -7.95 8.00 -9.75
N PRO A 305 -7.69 8.76 -8.66
CA PRO A 305 -6.41 8.68 -7.96
C PRO A 305 -6.16 7.28 -7.37
N ALA A 306 -7.15 6.71 -6.69
CA ALA A 306 -7.06 5.37 -6.10
C ALA A 306 -6.89 4.29 -7.17
N LEU A 307 -7.62 4.37 -8.28
CA LEU A 307 -7.49 3.41 -9.38
C LEU A 307 -6.11 3.47 -10.04
N THR A 308 -5.58 4.68 -10.24
CA THR A 308 -4.25 4.89 -10.83
C THR A 308 -3.15 4.36 -9.89
N GLU A 309 -3.33 4.48 -8.58
CA GLU A 309 -2.42 3.94 -7.58
C GLU A 309 -2.48 2.41 -7.47
N ILE A 310 -3.69 1.83 -7.41
CA ILE A 310 -3.88 0.39 -7.25
C ILE A 310 -3.45 -0.39 -8.50
N PHE A 311 -3.89 0.04 -9.68
CA PHE A 311 -3.72 -0.72 -10.90
C PHE A 311 -2.51 -0.28 -11.72
N GLY A 312 -1.97 0.92 -11.50
CA GLY A 312 -0.85 1.45 -12.29
C GLY A 312 -1.18 1.62 -13.77
N ASP A 313 -0.16 1.89 -14.59
CA ASP A 313 -0.35 2.26 -16.00
C ASP A 313 -0.90 1.12 -16.85
N ASP A 314 -0.44 -0.11 -16.63
CA ASP A 314 -0.90 -1.30 -17.34
C ASP A 314 -2.25 -1.79 -16.81
N SER A 315 -3.27 -0.97 -17.06
CA SER A 315 -4.66 -1.21 -16.70
C SER A 315 -5.64 -0.53 -17.68
N VAL A 316 -6.87 -1.05 -17.78
CA VAL A 316 -7.98 -0.35 -18.45
C VAL A 316 -9.00 0.06 -17.39
N LEU A 317 -9.28 1.36 -17.26
CA LEU A 317 -10.28 1.89 -16.34
C LEU A 317 -11.59 2.19 -17.10
N GLN A 318 -12.68 1.54 -16.70
CA GLN A 318 -13.95 1.58 -17.44
C GLN A 318 -15.08 2.31 -16.71
N PHE A 319 -15.54 3.40 -17.31
CA PHE A 319 -16.56 4.29 -16.76
C PHE A 319 -17.85 4.22 -17.56
N GLY A 320 -18.68 3.18 -17.33
CA GLY A 320 -19.99 3.05 -17.97
C GLY A 320 -20.95 4.18 -17.56
N GLY A 321 -21.56 4.05 -16.37
CA GLY A 321 -22.39 5.11 -15.79
C GLY A 321 -21.63 6.42 -15.54
N GLY A 322 -20.34 6.32 -15.21
CA GLY A 322 -19.44 7.47 -15.03
C GLY A 322 -19.13 8.27 -16.31
N THR A 323 -19.58 7.82 -17.49
CA THR A 323 -19.50 8.58 -18.75
C THR A 323 -20.91 8.94 -19.22
N LEU A 324 -21.78 7.95 -19.44
CA LEU A 324 -23.12 8.17 -20.02
C LEU A 324 -24.09 8.84 -19.06
N GLY A 325 -23.80 8.82 -17.75
CA GLY A 325 -24.59 9.52 -16.73
C GLY A 325 -24.15 10.98 -16.52
N HIS A 326 -23.19 11.48 -17.29
CA HIS A 326 -22.75 12.87 -17.19
C HIS A 326 -23.89 13.83 -17.61
N PRO A 327 -24.15 14.92 -16.85
CA PRO A 327 -25.31 15.78 -17.07
C PRO A 327 -25.31 16.51 -18.42
N TRP A 328 -24.14 16.64 -19.05
CA TRP A 328 -23.98 17.30 -20.36
C TRP A 328 -23.83 16.32 -21.53
N GLY A 329 -24.05 15.02 -21.30
CA GLY A 329 -23.97 13.98 -22.31
C GLY A 329 -22.63 13.24 -22.37
N ASN A 330 -22.56 12.27 -23.30
CA ASN A 330 -21.51 11.26 -23.34
C ASN A 330 -20.11 11.83 -23.59
N ALA A 331 -19.97 12.74 -24.57
CA ALA A 331 -18.67 13.31 -24.90
C ALA A 331 -18.07 14.13 -23.74
N PRO A 332 -18.81 15.05 -23.09
CA PRO A 332 -18.34 15.68 -21.85
C PRO A 332 -17.97 14.69 -20.74
N GLY A 333 -18.75 13.62 -20.55
CA GLY A 333 -18.41 12.57 -19.59
C GLY A 333 -17.08 11.88 -19.91
N ALA A 334 -16.80 11.66 -21.20
CA ALA A 334 -15.53 11.10 -21.66
C ALA A 334 -14.37 12.07 -21.42
N VAL A 335 -14.57 13.37 -21.69
CA VAL A 335 -13.57 14.42 -21.41
C VAL A 335 -13.25 14.46 -19.92
N ALA A 336 -14.27 14.46 -19.06
CA ALA A 336 -14.09 14.49 -17.60
C ALA A 336 -13.21 13.33 -17.10
N ASN A 337 -13.47 12.11 -17.58
CA ASN A 337 -12.66 10.94 -17.21
C ASN A 337 -11.24 11.02 -17.77
N ARG A 338 -11.06 11.52 -19.00
CA ARG A 338 -9.73 11.68 -19.62
C ARG A 338 -8.89 12.72 -18.87
N VAL A 339 -9.46 13.88 -18.59
CA VAL A 339 -8.81 14.96 -17.83
C VAL A 339 -8.43 14.50 -16.42
N ALA A 340 -9.35 13.83 -15.71
CA ALA A 340 -9.07 13.30 -14.37
C ALA A 340 -7.90 12.32 -14.38
N LEU A 341 -7.84 11.42 -15.38
CA LEU A 341 -6.77 10.45 -15.50
C LEU A 341 -5.43 11.12 -15.79
N GLU A 342 -5.37 11.99 -16.79
CA GLU A 342 -4.13 12.66 -17.18
C GLU A 342 -3.60 13.56 -16.05
N ALA A 343 -4.48 14.24 -15.31
CA ALA A 343 -4.10 15.00 -14.12
C ALA A 343 -3.51 14.09 -13.01
N CYS A 344 -4.09 12.91 -12.77
CA CYS A 344 -3.54 11.95 -11.81
C CYS A 344 -2.18 11.40 -12.25
N VAL A 345 -2.04 11.03 -13.52
CA VAL A 345 -0.77 10.52 -14.07
C VAL A 345 0.31 11.60 -14.02
N GLN A 346 -0.02 12.83 -14.42
CA GLN A 346 0.90 13.96 -14.33
C GLN A 346 1.34 14.18 -12.87
N ALA A 347 0.39 14.32 -11.95
CA ALA A 347 0.68 14.53 -10.53
C ALA A 347 1.55 13.42 -9.94
N ARG A 348 1.25 12.15 -10.25
CA ARG A 348 2.06 10.99 -9.83
C ARG A 348 3.48 11.08 -10.37
N ASN A 349 3.62 11.40 -11.66
CA ASN A 349 4.94 11.50 -12.30
C ASN A 349 5.73 12.72 -11.80
N GLU A 350 5.06 13.76 -11.30
CA GLU A 350 5.64 14.90 -10.59
C GLU A 350 5.96 14.59 -9.11
N GLY A 351 5.72 13.35 -8.65
CA GLY A 351 6.05 12.89 -7.29
C GLY A 351 4.98 13.16 -6.24
N ARG A 352 3.77 13.59 -6.63
CA ARG A 352 2.64 13.77 -5.70
C ARG A 352 2.08 12.44 -5.24
N ASP A 353 1.62 12.38 -3.99
CA ASP A 353 1.04 11.16 -3.41
C ASP A 353 -0.45 11.08 -3.75
N LEU A 354 -0.81 10.26 -4.74
CA LEU A 354 -2.22 10.09 -5.17
C LEU A 354 -3.15 9.58 -4.06
N ALA A 355 -2.63 8.79 -3.11
CA ALA A 355 -3.45 8.23 -2.03
C ALA A 355 -3.86 9.32 -1.01
N ARG A 356 -3.04 10.37 -0.86
CA ARG A 356 -3.28 11.47 0.08
C ARG A 356 -3.83 12.72 -0.59
N GLU A 357 -3.27 13.07 -1.74
CA GLU A 357 -3.55 14.32 -2.47
C GLU A 357 -4.55 14.15 -3.60
N GLY A 358 -5.03 12.92 -3.87
CA GLY A 358 -5.90 12.61 -5.01
C GLY A 358 -7.12 13.52 -5.14
N ASN A 359 -7.81 13.80 -4.03
CA ASN A 359 -8.96 14.71 -4.05
C ASN A 359 -8.58 16.17 -4.39
N GLU A 360 -7.40 16.61 -3.98
CA GLU A 360 -6.92 17.96 -4.29
C GLU A 360 -6.54 18.08 -5.76
N ILE A 361 -5.84 17.09 -6.31
CA ILE A 361 -5.50 16.99 -7.74
C ILE A 361 -6.76 17.09 -8.61
N ILE A 362 -7.81 16.33 -8.27
CA ILE A 362 -9.09 16.37 -9.00
C ILE A 362 -9.75 17.75 -8.90
N ARG A 363 -9.72 18.39 -7.72
CA ARG A 363 -10.25 19.75 -7.55
C ARG A 363 -9.43 20.83 -8.25
N GLU A 364 -8.13 20.63 -8.43
CA GLU A 364 -7.27 21.54 -9.19
C GLU A 364 -7.56 21.42 -10.67
N ALA A 365 -7.67 20.21 -11.19
CA ALA A 365 -8.05 19.94 -12.58
C ALA A 365 -9.46 20.49 -12.90
N SER A 366 -10.40 20.38 -11.97
CA SER A 366 -11.76 20.89 -12.18
C SER A 366 -11.87 22.42 -12.26
N LYS A 367 -10.85 23.17 -11.83
CA LYS A 367 -10.84 24.65 -11.99
C LYS A 367 -10.76 25.09 -13.45
N TRP A 368 -10.14 24.29 -14.31
CA TRP A 368 -9.93 24.61 -15.72
C TRP A 368 -10.66 23.66 -16.68
N SER A 369 -11.17 22.51 -16.22
CA SER A 369 -12.07 21.64 -16.99
C SER A 369 -13.50 21.69 -16.44
N PRO A 370 -14.43 22.40 -17.12
CA PRO A 370 -15.83 22.46 -16.73
C PRO A 370 -16.52 21.09 -16.73
N GLU A 371 -16.15 20.21 -17.67
CA GLU A 371 -16.70 18.85 -17.74
C GLU A 371 -16.31 18.04 -16.50
N LEU A 372 -15.06 18.13 -16.06
CA LEU A 372 -14.63 17.48 -14.83
C LEU A 372 -15.34 18.09 -13.60
N ALA A 373 -15.51 19.42 -13.54
CA ALA A 373 -16.23 20.06 -12.44
C ALA A 373 -17.69 19.55 -12.33
N ALA A 374 -18.39 19.44 -13.46
CA ALA A 374 -19.75 18.90 -13.49
C ALA A 374 -19.79 17.43 -13.04
N ALA A 375 -18.88 16.59 -13.52
CA ALA A 375 -18.77 15.19 -13.08
C ALA A 375 -18.49 15.07 -11.58
N CYS A 376 -17.59 15.92 -11.06
CA CYS A 376 -17.24 15.97 -9.65
C CYS A 376 -18.45 16.31 -8.77
N GLU A 377 -19.25 17.28 -9.17
CA GLU A 377 -20.42 17.70 -8.38
C GLU A 377 -21.48 16.61 -8.31
N VAL A 378 -21.70 15.87 -9.40
CA VAL A 378 -22.72 14.81 -9.49
C VAL A 378 -22.40 13.61 -8.59
N TRP A 379 -21.12 13.24 -8.45
CA TRP A 379 -20.72 11.98 -7.79
C TRP A 379 -19.89 12.14 -6.51
N LYS A 380 -19.74 13.34 -5.95
CA LYS A 380 -18.88 13.58 -4.76
C LYS A 380 -19.24 12.78 -3.51
N GLU A 381 -20.52 12.48 -3.31
CA GLU A 381 -21.01 11.74 -2.14
C GLU A 381 -21.15 10.22 -2.39
N ILE A 382 -20.88 9.75 -3.61
CA ILE A 382 -21.11 8.35 -3.97
C ILE A 382 -19.89 7.52 -3.60
N LYS A 383 -20.08 6.57 -2.68
CA LYS A 383 -19.08 5.58 -2.25
C LYS A 383 -19.72 4.22 -2.04
N PHE A 384 -18.93 3.15 -2.18
CA PHE A 384 -19.37 1.77 -1.96
C PHE A 384 -18.56 1.15 -0.81
N GLU A 385 -18.97 1.41 0.43
CA GLU A 385 -18.26 0.95 1.63
C GLU A 385 -19.02 -0.23 2.26
N PHE A 386 -18.65 -1.45 1.85
CA PHE A 386 -19.22 -2.69 2.37
C PHE A 386 -18.10 -3.64 2.81
N GLU A 387 -18.36 -4.44 3.84
CA GLU A 387 -17.42 -5.46 4.30
C GLU A 387 -17.29 -6.58 3.24
N PRO A 388 -16.08 -6.90 2.75
CA PRO A 388 -15.88 -7.97 1.77
C PRO A 388 -16.24 -9.34 2.36
N VAL A 389 -16.89 -10.19 1.56
CA VAL A 389 -17.18 -11.59 1.91
C VAL A 389 -15.90 -12.43 1.84
N ASP A 390 -15.16 -12.32 0.75
CA ASP A 390 -13.85 -12.95 0.63
C ASP A 390 -12.79 -12.08 1.30
N LYS A 391 -11.99 -12.69 2.18
CA LYS A 391 -10.93 -12.03 2.94
C LYS A 391 -9.77 -12.99 3.11
N LEU A 392 -8.54 -12.48 3.12
CA LEU A 392 -7.39 -13.31 3.44
C LEU A 392 -7.47 -13.84 4.88
N ASP A 393 -6.89 -15.02 5.11
CA ASP A 393 -6.73 -15.54 6.46
C ASP A 393 -5.69 -14.72 7.21
N LYS A 394 -6.08 -14.19 8.36
CA LYS A 394 -5.11 -13.76 9.38
C LYS A 394 -4.69 -15.01 10.14
N GLU A 395 -3.38 -15.26 10.27
CA GLU A 395 -2.86 -16.40 11.04
C GLU A 395 -3.53 -16.46 12.42
N LYS A 396 -4.13 -17.61 12.77
CA LYS A 396 -4.68 -17.87 14.10
C LYS A 396 -3.65 -18.64 14.93
N ASN A 397 -3.68 -18.51 16.26
CA ASN A 397 -2.76 -19.24 17.14
C ASN A 397 -2.80 -20.75 17.06
N SER A 398 -3.96 -21.34 16.77
CA SER A 398 -4.08 -22.78 16.49
C SER A 398 -3.14 -23.21 15.35
N ASP A 399 -3.01 -22.36 14.34
CA ASP A 399 -2.21 -22.63 13.15
C ASP A 399 -0.71 -22.57 13.48
N ARG A 400 -0.31 -21.74 14.46
CA ARG A 400 1.09 -21.64 14.92
C ARG A 400 1.52 -22.86 15.71
N ILE A 401 0.67 -23.39 16.59
CA ILE A 401 0.96 -24.65 17.29
C ILE A 401 1.10 -25.78 16.26
N GLU A 402 0.11 -25.96 15.39
CA GLU A 402 0.14 -26.98 14.32
C GLU A 402 1.35 -26.84 13.37
N LEU A 403 1.86 -25.61 13.17
CA LEU A 403 3.06 -25.35 12.37
C LEU A 403 4.37 -25.64 13.09
N SER A 404 4.38 -25.55 14.41
CA SER A 404 5.61 -25.58 15.21
C SER A 404 5.98 -26.98 15.70
N ILE A 405 5.01 -27.90 15.76
CA ILE A 405 5.20 -29.27 16.27
C ILE A 405 4.76 -30.33 15.26
N ASP A 406 5.27 -31.55 15.44
CA ASP A 406 4.99 -32.71 14.62
C ASP A 406 3.48 -33.02 14.64
N PRO A 407 2.86 -33.34 13.49
CA PRO A 407 1.42 -33.59 13.40
C PRO A 407 0.95 -34.69 14.36
N GLY A 408 -0.15 -34.42 15.07
CA GLY A 408 -0.78 -35.39 15.98
C GLY A 408 -0.11 -35.53 17.35
N THR A 409 0.90 -34.70 17.66
CA THR A 409 1.64 -34.76 18.94
C THR A 409 1.18 -33.75 19.99
N TRP A 410 0.26 -32.85 19.64
CA TRP A 410 -0.25 -31.81 20.54
C TRP A 410 -1.06 -32.39 21.70
N ASP A 411 -0.60 -32.13 22.92
CA ASP A 411 -1.30 -32.44 24.16
C ASP A 411 -1.47 -31.16 25.00
N PRO A 412 -2.67 -30.53 25.00
CA PRO A 412 -2.88 -29.24 25.66
C PRO A 412 -2.90 -29.38 27.19
N LEU A 413 -2.21 -28.47 27.87
CA LEU A 413 -2.22 -28.32 29.33
C LEU A 413 -3.15 -27.19 29.76
N ASP A 414 -3.89 -27.40 30.86
CA ASP A 414 -4.76 -26.40 31.50
C ASP A 414 -5.74 -25.69 30.53
N LYS A 415 -6.24 -26.42 29.52
CA LYS A 415 -7.07 -25.88 28.43
C LYS A 415 -8.33 -25.14 28.93
N ASP A 416 -8.93 -25.64 30.00
CA ASP A 416 -10.21 -25.17 30.55
C ASP A 416 -10.04 -24.01 31.55
N MET A 417 -8.80 -23.56 31.79
CA MET A 417 -8.53 -22.44 32.70
C MET A 417 -8.84 -21.09 32.01
N ILE A 418 -9.78 -20.34 32.59
CA ILE A 418 -10.34 -19.08 32.09
C ILE A 418 -10.11 -17.93 33.08
N SER A 419 -9.99 -16.70 32.57
CA SER A 419 -9.90 -15.51 33.43
C SER A 419 -11.25 -15.15 34.04
N ILE A 420 -11.20 -14.61 35.24
CA ILE A 420 -12.34 -14.05 35.98
C ILE A 420 -12.10 -12.56 36.23
N ASP A 421 -13.06 -11.86 36.85
CA ASP A 421 -12.91 -10.49 37.34
C ASP A 421 -12.58 -10.50 38.84
N PRO A 422 -11.30 -10.62 39.25
CA PRO A 422 -10.93 -10.79 40.66
C PRO A 422 -11.03 -9.51 41.48
N ILE A 423 -11.19 -8.34 40.85
CA ILE A 423 -11.18 -7.03 41.52
C ILE A 423 -12.45 -6.21 41.28
N ASP A 424 -13.50 -6.82 40.72
CA ASP A 424 -14.74 -6.15 40.31
C ASP A 424 -14.47 -4.88 39.49
N PHE A 425 -13.68 -5.00 38.43
CA PHE A 425 -13.25 -3.86 37.63
C PHE A 425 -14.44 -3.18 36.91
N ARG A 426 -14.79 -1.97 37.36
CA ARG A 426 -15.86 -1.15 36.77
C ARG A 426 -15.32 -0.12 35.79
N SER A 427 -15.59 -0.30 34.50
CA SER A 427 -15.41 0.74 33.49
C SER A 427 -16.73 1.49 33.24
N LYS A 428 -16.66 2.75 32.75
CA LYS A 428 -17.86 3.55 32.41
C LYS A 428 -18.61 3.03 31.17
N GLU A 429 -17.99 2.18 30.37
CA GLU A 429 -18.48 1.77 29.04
C GLU A 429 -18.92 0.29 29.01
N GLU A 430 -18.19 -0.62 29.70
CA GLU A 430 -18.47 -2.07 29.67
C GLU A 430 -17.85 -2.84 30.87
N PRO A 431 -18.54 -3.84 31.49
CA PRO A 431 -17.97 -4.72 32.52
C PRO A 431 -16.79 -5.57 32.01
N TYR A 432 -15.82 -5.90 32.88
CA TYR A 432 -14.65 -6.71 32.48
C TYR A 432 -15.03 -8.16 32.12
N GLY A 433 -15.97 -8.78 32.84
CA GLY A 433 -16.48 -10.11 32.51
C GLY A 433 -17.04 -10.21 31.10
N ASP A 434 -17.86 -9.24 30.68
CA ASP A 434 -18.44 -9.20 29.33
C ASP A 434 -17.36 -9.08 28.24
N ARG A 435 -16.27 -8.35 28.54
CA ARG A 435 -15.12 -8.27 27.64
C ARG A 435 -14.41 -9.62 27.50
N ILE A 436 -14.20 -10.35 28.59
CA ILE A 436 -13.60 -11.69 28.54
C ILE A 436 -14.48 -12.60 27.68
N ASP A 437 -15.78 -12.65 27.95
CA ASP A 437 -16.76 -13.43 27.20
C ASP A 437 -16.75 -13.09 25.70
N PHE A 438 -16.71 -11.81 25.37
CA PHE A 438 -16.62 -11.34 23.99
C PHE A 438 -15.37 -11.88 23.29
N TYR A 439 -14.19 -11.77 23.90
CA TYR A 439 -12.94 -12.24 23.30
C TYR A 439 -12.85 -13.76 23.25
N GLN A 440 -13.39 -14.48 24.24
CA GLN A 440 -13.50 -15.95 24.21
C GLN A 440 -14.37 -16.42 23.05
N ARG A 441 -15.56 -15.83 22.86
CA ARG A 441 -16.43 -16.16 21.71
C ARG A 441 -15.78 -15.80 20.37
N ARG A 442 -15.08 -14.66 20.32
CA ARG A 442 -14.44 -14.16 19.09
C ARG A 442 -13.25 -15.02 18.65
N THR A 443 -12.41 -15.41 19.59
CA THR A 443 -11.14 -16.12 19.31
C THR A 443 -11.28 -17.63 19.40
N GLY A 444 -12.27 -18.14 20.15
CA GLY A 444 -12.40 -19.54 20.50
C GLY A 444 -11.39 -20.01 21.56
N LEU A 445 -10.65 -19.09 22.17
CA LEU A 445 -9.64 -19.38 23.20
C LEU A 445 -10.20 -19.14 24.59
N ALA A 446 -9.73 -19.92 25.58
CA ALA A 446 -10.03 -19.68 26.99
C ALA A 446 -9.37 -18.39 27.52
N ASP A 447 -8.18 -18.06 27.00
CA ASP A 447 -7.41 -16.86 27.34
C ASP A 447 -6.37 -16.54 26.23
N ALA A 448 -5.56 -15.51 26.43
CA ALA A 448 -4.52 -15.03 25.53
C ALA A 448 -3.30 -15.96 25.37
N ILE A 449 -3.32 -17.17 25.94
CA ILE A 449 -2.26 -18.16 25.71
C ILE A 449 -2.82 -19.59 25.69
N GLN A 450 -2.23 -20.40 24.82
CA GLN A 450 -2.36 -21.85 24.82
C GLN A 450 -1.01 -22.48 25.21
N THR A 451 -1.04 -23.50 26.07
CA THR A 451 0.14 -24.20 26.58
C THR A 451 -0.05 -25.71 26.44
N GLY A 452 1.01 -26.44 26.19
CA GLY A 452 0.93 -27.89 26.00
C GLY A 452 2.26 -28.55 25.68
N ILE A 453 2.21 -29.84 25.40
CA ILE A 453 3.35 -30.67 24.98
C ILE A 453 3.19 -31.01 23.50
N GLY A 454 4.31 -31.06 22.78
CA GLY A 454 4.39 -31.53 21.39
C GLY A 454 5.73 -32.18 21.11
N GLN A 455 5.95 -32.62 19.88
CA GLN A 455 7.27 -33.06 19.41
C GLN A 455 7.78 -32.17 18.30
N ILE A 456 9.09 -31.99 18.18
CA ILE A 456 9.73 -31.33 17.03
C ILE A 456 10.79 -32.27 16.50
N ASN A 457 10.59 -32.81 15.30
CA ASN A 457 11.46 -33.86 14.74
C ASN A 457 11.65 -35.04 15.72
N GLY A 458 10.58 -35.44 16.41
CA GLY A 458 10.57 -36.50 17.42
C GLY A 458 11.12 -36.10 18.80
N ILE A 459 11.58 -34.87 19.00
CA ILE A 459 12.06 -34.38 20.31
C ILE A 459 10.87 -33.83 21.09
N PRO A 460 10.54 -34.35 22.28
CA PRO A 460 9.43 -33.82 23.08
C PRO A 460 9.77 -32.42 23.61
N VAL A 461 8.85 -31.48 23.43
CA VAL A 461 9.00 -30.08 23.84
C VAL A 461 7.76 -29.61 24.59
N ALA A 462 7.95 -28.73 25.56
CA ALA A 462 6.87 -27.94 26.14
C ALA A 462 6.74 -26.62 25.37
N ILE A 463 5.55 -26.28 24.89
CA ILE A 463 5.33 -25.10 24.06
C ILE A 463 4.16 -24.24 24.57
N GLY A 464 4.37 -22.92 24.59
CA GLY A 464 3.36 -21.92 24.90
C GLY A 464 3.24 -20.89 23.78
N VAL A 465 2.02 -20.58 23.33
CA VAL A 465 1.77 -19.65 22.21
C VAL A 465 0.73 -18.61 22.60
N MET A 466 1.16 -17.34 22.68
CA MET A 466 0.31 -16.19 23.05
C MET A 466 -0.47 -15.62 21.85
N ASP A 467 -1.71 -15.17 22.04
CA ASP A 467 -2.59 -14.64 20.98
C ASP A 467 -2.86 -13.15 21.18
N PHE A 468 -2.38 -12.30 20.27
CA PHE A 468 -2.61 -10.86 20.36
C PHE A 468 -4.08 -10.47 20.15
N GLN A 469 -4.89 -11.29 19.45
CA GLN A 469 -6.30 -11.01 19.22
C GLN A 469 -7.13 -11.11 20.50
N PHE A 470 -6.69 -11.91 21.47
CA PHE A 470 -7.33 -12.01 22.77
C PHE A 470 -6.86 -10.85 23.66
N MET A 471 -7.66 -9.78 23.74
CA MET A 471 -7.38 -8.61 24.60
C MET A 471 -5.95 -8.05 24.45
N GLY A 472 -5.44 -7.96 23.22
CA GLY A 472 -4.10 -7.45 22.94
C GLY A 472 -2.97 -8.36 23.44
N GLY A 473 -3.22 -9.66 23.59
CA GLY A 473 -2.26 -10.61 24.17
C GLY A 473 -1.88 -10.28 25.60
N SER A 474 -2.73 -9.53 26.31
CA SER A 474 -2.38 -9.00 27.63
C SER A 474 -2.21 -10.13 28.64
N MET A 475 -1.12 -10.09 29.39
CA MET A 475 -0.85 -11.09 30.42
C MET A 475 -1.70 -10.79 31.66
N GLY A 476 -2.74 -11.58 31.88
CA GLY A 476 -3.49 -11.65 33.14
C GLY A 476 -2.99 -12.79 34.04
N SER A 477 -3.69 -13.02 35.15
CA SER A 477 -3.40 -14.06 36.14
C SER A 477 -3.37 -15.45 35.52
N VAL A 478 -4.31 -15.74 34.60
CA VAL A 478 -4.38 -17.03 33.90
C VAL A 478 -3.27 -17.23 32.91
N VAL A 479 -2.88 -16.19 32.16
CA VAL A 479 -1.72 -16.26 31.26
C VAL A 479 -0.47 -16.60 32.07
N GLY A 480 -0.28 -15.91 33.20
CA GLY A 480 0.86 -16.18 34.08
C GLY A 480 0.84 -17.56 34.72
N GLU A 481 -0.33 -18.02 35.17
CA GLU A 481 -0.51 -19.36 35.73
C GLU A 481 -0.17 -20.44 34.70
N LYS A 482 -0.72 -20.35 33.48
CA LYS A 482 -0.48 -21.32 32.40
C LYS A 482 1.00 -21.41 32.04
N ILE A 483 1.69 -20.27 31.89
CA ILE A 483 3.13 -20.27 31.59
C ILE A 483 3.93 -20.88 32.75
N THR A 484 3.62 -20.51 33.99
CA THR A 484 4.33 -21.04 35.16
C THR A 484 4.19 -22.56 35.22
N ARG A 485 2.96 -23.08 35.07
CA ARG A 485 2.70 -24.53 35.07
C ARG A 485 3.37 -25.25 33.91
N LEU A 486 3.42 -24.64 32.73
CA LEU A 486 4.14 -25.19 31.59
C LEU A 486 5.64 -25.36 31.92
N ILE A 487 6.26 -24.33 32.49
CA ILE A 487 7.68 -24.35 32.87
C ILE A 487 7.94 -25.35 34.00
N GLU A 488 7.10 -25.39 35.04
CA GLU A 488 7.23 -26.36 36.14
C GLU A 488 7.03 -27.80 35.65
N TYR A 489 6.07 -28.04 34.75
CA TYR A 489 5.87 -29.33 34.12
C TYR A 489 7.11 -29.74 33.32
N ALA A 490 7.64 -28.83 32.50
CA ALA A 490 8.86 -29.06 31.74
C ALA A 490 10.08 -29.30 32.65
N THR A 491 10.14 -28.61 33.79
CA THR A 491 11.17 -28.79 34.83
C THR A 491 11.15 -30.21 35.38
N ASN A 492 9.97 -30.70 35.76
CA ASN A 492 9.81 -32.03 36.34
C ASN A 492 10.09 -33.16 35.34
N ARG A 493 9.88 -32.91 34.04
CA ARG A 493 10.09 -33.89 32.98
C ARG A 493 11.37 -33.68 32.17
N SER A 494 12.20 -32.71 32.53
CA SER A 494 13.42 -32.34 31.80
C SER A 494 13.18 -32.08 30.31
N LEU A 495 12.08 -31.39 29.97
CA LEU A 495 11.72 -31.04 28.59
C LEU A 495 12.26 -29.65 28.23
N PRO A 496 12.74 -29.41 27.00
CA PRO A 496 12.99 -28.07 26.48
C PRO A 496 11.68 -27.26 26.40
N VAL A 497 11.75 -25.94 26.63
CA VAL A 497 10.60 -25.03 26.59
C VAL A 497 10.72 -24.08 25.41
N ILE A 498 9.61 -23.85 24.70
CA ILE A 498 9.48 -22.83 23.66
C ILE A 498 8.29 -21.93 23.99
N ILE A 499 8.49 -20.62 24.06
CA ILE A 499 7.39 -19.67 24.28
C ILE A 499 7.36 -18.64 23.16
N VAL A 500 6.24 -18.60 22.42
CA VAL A 500 5.94 -17.59 21.40
C VAL A 500 5.18 -16.44 22.06
N CYS A 501 5.84 -15.29 22.15
CA CYS A 501 5.36 -14.10 22.82
C CYS A 501 4.65 -13.16 21.84
N ALA A 502 3.46 -12.70 22.20
CA ALA A 502 2.65 -11.72 21.47
C ALA A 502 1.82 -10.94 22.49
N SER A 503 2.18 -9.70 22.81
CA SER A 503 1.54 -8.94 23.89
C SER A 503 1.73 -7.43 23.83
N GLY A 504 0.66 -6.71 24.18
CA GLY A 504 0.65 -5.28 24.50
C GLY A 504 1.10 -4.95 25.94
N GLY A 505 1.33 -5.96 26.79
CA GLY A 505 1.77 -5.80 28.18
C GLY A 505 0.90 -6.53 29.22
N ALA A 506 0.96 -6.05 30.45
CA ALA A 506 0.16 -6.61 31.56
C ALA A 506 -1.33 -6.24 31.42
N ARG A 507 -2.22 -7.14 31.81
CA ARG A 507 -3.67 -6.90 31.80
C ARG A 507 -4.07 -5.98 32.94
N MET A 508 -4.32 -4.71 32.63
CA MET A 508 -4.60 -3.68 33.63
C MET A 508 -5.90 -3.93 34.41
N GLN A 509 -6.87 -4.62 33.81
CA GLN A 509 -8.16 -4.95 34.42
C GLN A 509 -8.05 -5.88 35.63
N GLU A 510 -6.91 -6.57 35.78
CA GLU A 510 -6.63 -7.44 36.94
C GLU A 510 -5.63 -6.81 37.93
N GLY A 511 -5.21 -5.56 37.68
CA GLY A 511 -4.38 -4.78 38.59
C GLY A 511 -3.06 -5.47 38.99
N SER A 512 -2.80 -5.52 40.30
CA SER A 512 -1.57 -6.08 40.86
C SER A 512 -1.43 -7.59 40.62
N LEU A 513 -2.52 -8.34 40.51
CA LEU A 513 -2.50 -9.79 40.29
C LEU A 513 -1.83 -10.15 38.96
N SER A 514 -2.10 -9.34 37.94
CA SER A 514 -1.49 -9.41 36.62
C SER A 514 0.00 -9.05 36.64
N LEU A 515 0.39 -7.99 37.37
CA LEU A 515 1.79 -7.61 37.53
C LEU A 515 2.63 -8.66 38.27
N MET A 516 2.08 -9.29 39.32
CA MET A 516 2.78 -10.33 40.08
C MET A 516 3.14 -11.57 39.25
N GLN A 517 2.43 -11.82 38.15
CA GLN A 517 2.76 -12.91 37.24
C GLN A 517 4.16 -12.79 36.65
N MET A 518 4.67 -11.56 36.45
CA MET A 518 6.03 -11.37 35.95
C MET A 518 7.07 -12.01 36.87
N ALA A 519 6.97 -11.74 38.18
CA ALA A 519 7.88 -12.29 39.18
C ALA A 519 7.71 -13.81 39.31
N LYS A 520 6.46 -14.29 39.26
CA LYS A 520 6.14 -15.71 39.32
C LYS A 520 6.78 -16.50 38.18
N ILE A 521 6.56 -16.07 36.94
CA ILE A 521 7.11 -16.74 35.76
C ILE A 521 8.64 -16.63 35.73
N SER A 522 9.20 -15.47 36.10
CA SER A 522 10.66 -15.27 36.12
C SER A 522 11.33 -16.18 37.16
N SER A 523 10.68 -16.39 38.32
CA SER A 523 11.15 -17.34 39.33
C SER A 523 11.14 -18.79 38.82
N ALA A 524 10.04 -19.21 38.17
CA ALA A 524 9.96 -20.54 37.56
C ALA A 524 11.00 -20.73 36.45
N SER A 525 11.20 -19.72 35.61
CA SER A 525 12.23 -19.72 34.55
C SER A 525 13.64 -19.82 35.14
N SER A 526 13.90 -19.08 36.23
CA SER A 526 15.19 -19.12 36.92
C SER A 526 15.51 -20.50 37.49
N ASN A 527 14.54 -21.19 38.10
CA ASN A 527 14.72 -22.57 38.58
C ASN A 527 14.97 -23.52 37.40
N TYR A 528 14.18 -23.40 36.33
CA TYR A 528 14.30 -24.20 35.12
C TYR A 528 15.69 -24.09 34.46
N GLN A 529 16.24 -22.86 34.34
CA GLN A 529 17.53 -22.61 33.68
C GLN A 529 18.72 -22.76 34.64
N SER A 530 18.66 -22.21 35.84
CA SER A 530 19.82 -22.15 36.75
C SER A 530 19.98 -23.40 37.60
N ASP A 531 18.87 -23.90 38.17
CA ASP A 531 18.93 -25.05 39.08
C ASP A 531 18.95 -26.37 38.29
N LYS A 532 18.20 -26.42 37.17
CA LYS A 532 18.03 -27.64 36.36
C LYS A 532 18.80 -27.65 35.04
N LYS A 533 19.32 -26.50 34.60
CA LYS A 533 20.13 -26.37 33.36
C LYS A 533 19.41 -26.88 32.10
N LEU A 534 18.12 -26.61 32.01
CA LEU A 534 17.28 -26.98 30.87
C LEU A 534 17.16 -25.83 29.85
N PHE A 535 16.81 -26.18 28.61
CA PHE A 535 16.90 -25.28 27.46
C PHE A 535 15.59 -24.55 27.15
N TYR A 536 15.62 -23.23 27.16
CA TYR A 536 14.48 -22.35 26.92
C TYR A 536 14.69 -21.46 25.68
N VAL A 537 13.74 -21.51 24.73
CA VAL A 537 13.69 -20.63 23.55
C VAL A 537 12.51 -19.67 23.67
N SER A 538 12.77 -18.36 23.49
CA SER A 538 11.72 -17.36 23.36
C SER A 538 11.62 -16.86 21.91
N ILE A 539 10.41 -16.82 21.37
CA ILE A 539 10.11 -16.31 20.04
C ILE A 539 9.26 -15.06 20.17
N LEU A 540 9.78 -13.93 19.73
CA LEU A 540 9.17 -12.61 19.85
C LEU A 540 8.47 -12.23 18.56
N THR A 541 7.14 -12.08 18.64
CA THR A 541 6.29 -11.68 17.51
C THR A 541 5.84 -10.22 17.64
N SER A 542 5.19 -9.69 16.61
CA SER A 542 4.72 -8.31 16.60
C SER A 542 3.28 -8.17 17.11
N PRO A 543 3.02 -7.37 18.17
CA PRO A 543 3.99 -6.73 19.06
C PRO A 543 4.34 -7.64 20.26
N THR A 544 5.55 -7.49 20.83
CA THR A 544 5.87 -8.01 22.17
C THR A 544 6.37 -6.88 23.03
N THR A 545 5.57 -6.49 24.02
CA THR A 545 5.83 -5.28 24.80
C THR A 545 5.46 -5.39 26.27
N GLY A 546 5.90 -4.43 27.08
CA GLY A 546 5.50 -4.32 28.48
C GLY A 546 6.05 -5.44 29.36
N GLY A 547 5.20 -5.91 30.28
CA GLY A 547 5.54 -6.95 31.25
C GLY A 547 5.97 -8.28 30.63
N VAL A 548 5.53 -8.60 29.41
CA VAL A 548 5.95 -9.83 28.71
C VAL A 548 7.40 -9.74 28.26
N THR A 549 7.79 -8.66 27.58
CA THR A 549 9.21 -8.39 27.26
C THR A 549 10.08 -8.31 28.51
N ALA A 550 9.58 -7.74 29.60
CA ALA A 550 10.35 -7.56 30.83
C ALA A 550 10.43 -8.82 31.72
N SER A 551 9.74 -9.89 31.34
CA SER A 551 9.78 -11.19 32.04
C SER A 551 10.17 -12.29 31.05
N PHE A 552 9.35 -13.32 30.88
CA PHE A 552 9.71 -14.52 30.13
C PHE A 552 10.12 -14.28 28.68
N GLY A 553 9.67 -13.20 28.03
CA GLY A 553 10.06 -12.91 26.65
C GLY A 553 11.58 -12.69 26.46
N MET A 554 12.27 -12.13 27.45
CA MET A 554 13.72 -11.86 27.37
C MET A 554 14.57 -12.81 28.21
N LEU A 555 13.97 -13.83 28.82
CA LEU A 555 14.67 -14.79 29.67
C LEU A 555 15.05 -16.09 28.93
N GLY A 556 14.76 -16.19 27.63
CA GLY A 556 15.18 -17.34 26.81
C GLY A 556 16.71 -17.48 26.72
N ASP A 557 17.22 -18.71 26.72
CA ASP A 557 18.62 -19.01 26.37
C ASP A 557 18.89 -18.64 24.91
N ILE A 558 17.89 -18.83 24.05
CA ILE A 558 17.86 -18.29 22.69
C ILE A 558 16.61 -17.42 22.53
N ILE A 559 16.82 -16.20 22.03
CA ILE A 559 15.76 -15.24 21.74
C ILE A 559 15.72 -15.01 20.23
N ILE A 560 14.59 -15.32 19.61
CA ILE A 560 14.36 -15.18 18.18
C ILE A 560 13.29 -14.12 17.96
N ALA A 561 13.57 -13.06 17.19
CA ALA A 561 12.57 -12.08 16.81
C ALA A 561 12.13 -12.29 15.36
N GLU A 562 10.83 -12.25 15.09
CA GLU A 562 10.33 -12.28 13.72
C GLU A 562 10.74 -11.01 12.96
N PRO A 563 10.97 -11.09 11.64
CA PRO A 563 11.25 -9.92 10.82
C PRO A 563 10.18 -8.83 11.02
N ASN A 564 10.62 -7.60 11.24
CA ASN A 564 9.76 -6.43 11.49
C ASN A 564 8.91 -6.49 12.77
N ALA A 565 9.20 -7.40 13.71
CA ALA A 565 8.48 -7.46 14.98
C ALA A 565 8.74 -6.22 15.86
N TYR A 566 7.67 -5.60 16.36
CA TYR A 566 7.77 -4.47 17.28
C TYR A 566 7.99 -4.96 18.71
N ILE A 567 9.24 -4.88 19.17
CA ILE A 567 9.67 -5.31 20.51
C ILE A 567 10.04 -4.09 21.35
N ALA A 568 9.37 -3.88 22.48
CA ALA A 568 9.64 -2.70 23.31
C ALA A 568 9.26 -2.89 24.78
N PHE A 569 10.05 -2.34 25.71
CA PHE A 569 9.75 -2.40 27.15
C PHE A 569 8.39 -1.77 27.51
N ALA A 570 7.91 -0.81 26.72
CA ALA A 570 6.57 -0.26 26.86
C ALA A 570 5.87 -0.27 25.49
N GLY A 571 4.55 -0.52 25.49
CA GLY A 571 3.76 -0.49 24.27
C GLY A 571 3.83 0.89 23.61
N LYS A 572 3.76 0.95 22.27
CA LYS A 572 3.86 2.19 21.49
C LYS A 572 2.97 3.32 22.05
N ARG A 573 1.72 2.98 22.38
CA ARG A 573 0.75 3.87 23.02
C ARG A 573 1.22 4.41 24.39
N VAL A 574 1.86 3.57 25.21
CA VAL A 574 2.36 3.95 26.54
C VAL A 574 3.60 4.85 26.40
N ILE A 575 4.51 4.53 25.48
CA ILE A 575 5.68 5.37 25.19
C ILE A 575 5.23 6.76 24.72
N GLU A 576 4.27 6.81 23.80
CA GLU A 576 3.69 8.06 23.29
C GLU A 576 3.03 8.89 24.41
N GLN A 577 2.31 8.23 25.33
CA GLN A 577 1.63 8.89 26.46
C GLN A 577 2.59 9.33 27.58
N THR A 578 3.58 8.51 27.93
CA THR A 578 4.48 8.73 29.08
C THR A 578 5.65 9.64 28.73
N LEU A 579 6.35 9.36 27.63
CA LEU A 579 7.55 10.13 27.31
C LEU A 579 7.22 11.50 26.79
N LYS A 580 5.95 11.74 26.41
CA LYS A 580 5.54 13.07 25.94
C LYS A 580 6.53 13.56 24.87
N LYS A 581 7.01 12.59 24.09
CA LYS A 581 8.10 12.66 23.12
C LYS A 581 7.79 11.53 22.15
N GLN A 582 7.27 11.90 20.98
CA GLN A 582 7.33 11.03 19.81
C GLN A 582 8.79 11.02 19.35
N GLY A 583 9.59 10.17 20.01
CA GLY A 583 11.00 10.01 19.74
C GLY A 583 11.23 9.00 18.62
N TYR A 584 10.83 9.36 17.40
CA TYR A 584 11.12 8.54 16.22
C TYR A 584 12.60 8.16 16.19
N GLU A 585 12.90 6.92 15.87
CA GLU A 585 14.28 6.43 15.76
C GLU A 585 15.05 7.18 14.67
N ASN A 586 14.38 7.40 13.55
CA ASN A 586 14.78 8.29 12.47
C ASN A 586 13.67 9.36 12.35
N PRO A 587 13.99 10.66 12.32
CA PRO A 587 12.98 11.69 12.11
C PRO A 587 12.27 11.52 10.76
N ARG A 588 12.80 10.75 9.80
CA ARG A 588 12.12 10.34 8.57
C ARG A 588 11.38 9.01 8.76
N GLU A 589 10.06 9.04 8.62
CA GLU A 589 9.18 7.85 8.58
C GLU A 589 9.43 7.00 7.32
N ALA A 590 9.00 5.74 7.34
CA ALA A 590 9.04 4.85 6.17
C ALA A 590 8.26 5.39 4.95
N THR A 591 7.32 6.29 5.18
CA THR A 591 6.57 7.03 4.15
C THR A 591 7.40 8.13 3.47
N GLY A 592 8.65 8.36 3.89
CA GLY A 592 9.52 9.42 3.40
C GLY A 592 9.35 10.77 4.10
N ARG A 593 8.34 10.91 4.96
CA ARG A 593 8.05 12.14 5.71
C ARG A 593 9.00 12.33 6.90
N ILE A 594 9.70 13.44 6.94
CA ILE A 594 10.39 13.99 8.11
C ILE A 594 9.37 14.58 9.08
N VAL A 595 9.30 13.99 10.26
CA VAL A 595 8.41 14.38 11.35
C VAL A 595 9.19 15.27 12.31
N CYS A 596 8.85 16.56 12.29
CA CYS A 596 9.11 17.41 13.43
C CYS A 596 8.08 17.10 14.51
N ALA A 597 8.53 16.58 15.64
CA ALA A 597 7.71 16.16 16.78
C ALA A 597 6.84 17.31 17.34
N ASN A 598 5.63 17.50 16.79
CA ASN A 598 4.50 18.28 17.36
C ASN A 598 4.16 19.67 16.79
N CYS A 599 4.64 20.10 15.60
CA CYS A 599 4.58 21.55 15.32
C CYS A 599 3.74 22.07 14.14
N HIS A 600 3.47 21.38 13.02
CA HIS A 600 2.94 22.11 11.86
C HIS A 600 1.89 21.38 11.02
N LEU A 601 0.67 21.93 11.03
CA LEU A 601 -0.42 21.66 10.08
C LEU A 601 -0.24 22.40 8.75
N ALA A 602 0.72 23.33 8.65
CA ALA A 602 0.96 24.15 7.47
C ALA A 602 2.26 23.74 6.76
N ASN A 603 2.15 23.27 5.52
CA ASN A 603 3.28 23.01 4.62
C ASN A 603 3.91 24.35 4.18
N LYS A 604 5.24 24.46 4.24
CA LYS A 604 6.00 25.65 3.84
C LYS A 604 7.22 25.25 3.00
N PRO A 605 7.70 26.08 2.07
CA PRO A 605 8.86 25.72 1.24
C PRO A 605 10.16 25.70 2.04
N VAL A 606 10.99 24.69 1.89
CA VAL A 606 12.40 24.69 2.33
C VAL A 606 13.22 24.29 1.11
N ASP A 607 14.42 24.85 0.99
CA ASP A 607 15.31 24.56 -0.12
C ASP A 607 16.68 24.11 0.42
N ILE A 608 17.34 23.23 -0.32
CA ILE A 608 18.65 22.71 0.00
C ILE A 608 19.55 22.73 -1.23
N GLU A 609 20.72 23.31 -1.07
CA GLU A 609 21.75 23.40 -2.10
C GLU A 609 22.96 22.59 -1.67
N VAL A 610 23.33 21.60 -2.49
CA VAL A 610 24.52 20.75 -2.31
C VAL A 610 25.25 20.60 -3.65
N PRO A 611 26.57 20.33 -3.65
CA PRO A 611 27.29 20.00 -4.87
C PRO A 611 26.72 18.76 -5.55
N GLN A 612 26.73 18.71 -6.89
CA GLN A 612 26.27 17.52 -7.63
C GLN A 612 27.14 16.28 -7.35
N ALA A 613 28.44 16.48 -7.14
CA ALA A 613 29.38 15.40 -6.86
C ALA A 613 30.46 15.85 -5.87
N VAL A 614 30.91 14.93 -5.03
CA VAL A 614 32.02 15.12 -4.08
C VAL A 614 32.99 13.94 -4.16
N LEU A 615 34.27 14.23 -3.89
CA LEU A 615 35.30 13.22 -3.76
C LEU A 615 35.28 12.62 -2.34
N PRO A 616 35.81 11.40 -2.15
CA PRO A 616 36.04 10.82 -0.82
C PRO A 616 36.81 11.72 0.13
N ASP A 617 36.54 11.62 1.44
CA ASP A 617 37.22 12.35 2.54
C ASP A 617 37.35 13.87 2.30
N THR A 618 36.33 14.47 1.69
CA THR A 618 36.29 15.90 1.39
C THR A 618 35.17 16.60 2.15
N VAL A 619 35.44 17.80 2.68
CA VAL A 619 34.45 18.65 3.33
C VAL A 619 33.75 19.52 2.28
N PHE A 620 32.42 19.55 2.30
CA PHE A 620 31.60 20.39 1.42
C PHE A 620 30.51 21.13 2.19
N GLU A 621 29.95 22.17 1.58
CA GLU A 621 28.85 22.94 2.16
C GLU A 621 27.49 22.41 1.69
N ALA A 622 26.56 22.21 2.64
CA ALA A 622 25.14 21.99 2.36
C ALA A 622 24.36 23.19 2.90
N VAL A 623 23.74 23.96 2.01
CA VAL A 623 23.07 25.22 2.37
C VAL A 623 21.57 25.01 2.43
N VAL A 624 20.98 25.19 3.60
CA VAL A 624 19.53 25.05 3.83
C VAL A 624 18.88 26.43 3.92
N ARG A 625 17.93 26.71 3.04
CA ARG A 625 17.20 27.98 2.98
C ARG A 625 15.77 27.78 3.49
N ILE A 626 15.38 28.59 4.48
CA ILE A 626 14.05 28.57 5.13
C ILE A 626 13.35 29.90 4.83
N PRO A 627 12.75 30.07 3.63
CA PRO A 627 12.14 31.34 3.23
C PRO A 627 10.88 31.64 4.04
N TYR A 628 10.80 32.84 4.63
CA TYR A 628 9.58 33.32 5.26
C TYR A 628 9.49 34.85 5.21
N ASP A 629 8.27 35.37 5.25
CA ASP A 629 8.05 36.81 5.31
C ASP A 629 8.51 37.36 6.68
N LYS A 630 9.56 38.19 6.65
CA LYS A 630 10.19 38.77 7.84
C LYS A 630 9.30 39.79 8.55
N GLN A 631 8.20 40.24 7.93
CA GLN A 631 7.20 41.11 8.55
C GLN A 631 6.21 40.33 9.43
N LEU A 632 6.08 39.01 9.23
CA LEU A 632 5.19 38.19 10.03
C LEU A 632 5.64 38.14 11.50
N LYS A 633 4.65 38.24 12.39
CA LYS A 633 4.85 38.08 13.83
C LYS A 633 4.06 36.88 14.34
N GLN A 634 4.69 36.07 15.17
CA GLN A 634 4.05 34.95 15.85
C GLN A 634 3.65 35.32 17.27
N VAL A 635 2.67 34.60 17.83
CA VAL A 635 2.31 34.71 19.24
C VAL A 635 3.38 34.02 20.10
N LEU A 636 4.00 34.79 21.00
CA LEU A 636 4.97 34.30 21.98
C LEU A 636 4.26 33.64 23.16
N ALA A 637 5.00 32.90 23.98
CA ALA A 637 4.45 32.20 25.15
C ALA A 637 3.73 33.14 26.15
N ASN A 638 4.06 34.44 26.16
CA ASN A 638 3.42 35.47 26.98
C ASN A 638 2.20 36.13 26.31
N GLY A 639 1.77 35.65 25.14
CA GLY A 639 0.63 36.18 24.38
C GLY A 639 0.93 37.40 23.49
N LYS A 640 2.15 37.98 23.54
CA LYS A 640 2.53 39.12 22.69
C LYS A 640 2.99 38.66 21.30
N LYS A 641 2.88 39.54 20.29
CA LYS A 641 3.38 39.28 18.93
C LYS A 641 4.88 39.59 18.83
N GLY A 642 5.69 38.61 18.39
CA GLY A 642 7.15 38.71 18.24
C GLY A 642 7.69 38.05 16.97
N THR A 643 8.99 38.10 16.74
CA THR A 643 9.65 37.53 15.54
C THR A 643 9.63 36.01 15.52
N LEU A 644 9.72 35.42 14.33
CA LEU A 644 9.79 33.97 14.15
C LEU A 644 11.21 33.43 14.43
N ASN A 645 11.26 32.24 15.01
CA ASN A 645 12.48 31.42 15.06
C ASN A 645 12.44 30.39 13.93
N VAL A 646 13.61 29.93 13.52
CA VAL A 646 13.77 28.86 12.53
C VAL A 646 14.66 27.75 13.07
N GLY A 647 14.60 26.60 12.43
CA GLY A 647 15.48 25.47 12.68
C GLY A 647 15.45 24.50 11.51
N ALA A 648 16.42 23.59 11.49
CA ALA A 648 16.56 22.61 10.44
C ALA A 648 17.01 21.25 10.98
N VAL A 649 16.62 20.19 10.28
CA VAL A 649 17.17 18.85 10.41
C VAL A 649 17.70 18.43 9.04
N LEU A 650 18.93 17.92 9.01
CA LEU A 650 19.59 17.41 7.84
C LEU A 650 19.89 15.92 8.06
N ILE A 651 19.33 15.07 7.22
CA ILE A 651 19.45 13.61 7.29
C ILE A 651 20.36 13.20 6.13
N LEU A 652 21.57 12.77 6.49
CA LEU A 652 22.60 12.35 5.56
C LEU A 652 22.61 10.81 5.45
N PRO A 653 23.12 10.27 4.33
CA PRO A 653 23.41 8.85 4.20
C PRO A 653 24.40 8.36 5.26
N ASP A 654 24.38 7.07 5.54
CA ASP A 654 25.34 6.46 6.44
C ASP A 654 26.78 6.67 5.94
N GLY A 655 27.67 7.06 6.85
CA GLY A 655 29.06 7.38 6.56
C GLY A 655 29.36 8.87 6.41
N PHE A 656 28.39 9.68 5.99
CA PHE A 656 28.48 11.15 5.98
C PHE A 656 28.23 11.71 7.39
N GLU A 657 29.01 12.71 7.80
CA GLU A 657 28.88 13.31 9.13
C GLU A 657 29.26 14.79 9.14
N LEU A 658 28.99 15.47 10.25
CA LEU A 658 29.43 16.85 10.44
C LEU A 658 30.97 16.92 10.46
N ALA A 659 31.55 17.85 9.71
CA ALA A 659 33.00 17.99 9.65
C ALA A 659 33.60 18.36 11.02
N PRO A 660 34.70 17.71 11.43
CA PRO A 660 35.48 18.10 12.61
C PRO A 660 35.97 19.56 12.54
N LEU A 661 36.05 20.25 13.69
CA LEU A 661 36.36 21.70 13.75
C LEU A 661 37.72 22.09 13.15
N ASP A 662 38.66 21.15 13.10
CA ASP A 662 40.00 21.26 12.51
C ASP A 662 39.99 21.12 10.98
N ARG A 663 38.95 20.49 10.41
CA ARG A 663 38.78 20.29 8.95
C ARG A 663 37.94 21.39 8.29
N ILE A 664 37.34 22.31 9.06
CA ILE A 664 36.53 23.42 8.56
C ILE A 664 37.45 24.60 8.21
N SER A 665 37.41 25.05 6.94
CA SER A 665 38.19 26.19 6.45
C SER A 665 37.79 27.51 7.13
N PRO A 666 38.69 28.52 7.20
CA PRO A 666 38.37 29.84 7.77
C PRO A 666 37.16 30.51 7.10
N GLU A 667 37.04 30.38 5.78
CA GLU A 667 35.91 30.91 4.99
C GLU A 667 34.58 30.26 5.39
N LEU A 668 34.57 28.94 5.61
CA LEU A 668 33.37 28.22 6.01
C LEU A 668 32.98 28.53 7.46
N LYS A 669 33.95 28.80 8.36
CA LYS A 669 33.69 29.26 9.73
C LYS A 669 32.99 30.61 9.75
N GLU A 670 33.36 31.53 8.87
CA GLU A 670 32.69 32.84 8.75
C GLU A 670 31.22 32.69 8.31
N LYS A 671 30.95 31.83 7.32
CA LYS A 671 29.57 31.54 6.86
C LYS A 671 28.69 30.88 7.93
N ILE A 672 29.24 29.97 8.73
CA ILE A 672 28.52 29.30 9.83
C ILE A 672 28.19 30.29 10.96
N GLY A 673 29.09 31.23 11.24
CA GLY A 673 28.95 32.18 12.34
C GLY A 673 28.90 31.49 13.71
N ASN A 674 27.96 31.90 14.56
CA ASN A 674 27.81 31.37 15.93
C ASN A 674 26.80 30.20 16.02
N LEU A 675 26.57 29.49 14.92
CA LEU A 675 25.65 28.37 14.89
C LEU A 675 26.28 27.11 15.49
N SER A 676 25.53 26.42 16.35
CA SER A 676 25.92 25.15 16.95
C SER A 676 25.04 24.02 16.43
N PHE A 677 25.67 22.96 15.89
CA PHE A 677 24.98 21.78 15.38
C PHE A 677 24.97 20.67 16.44
N GLN A 678 23.91 19.87 16.46
CA GLN A 678 23.78 18.72 17.34
C GLN A 678 23.40 17.49 16.52
N SER A 679 23.90 16.32 16.88
CA SER A 679 23.36 15.07 16.32
C SER A 679 21.99 14.79 16.93
N TYR A 680 21.04 14.34 16.10
CA TYR A 680 19.69 13.99 16.56
C TYR A 680 19.70 12.93 17.66
N ARG A 681 20.65 11.99 17.58
CA ARG A 681 20.99 11.05 18.65
C ARG A 681 22.51 10.86 18.73
N PRO A 682 23.07 10.51 19.90
CA PRO A 682 24.50 10.25 20.05
C PRO A 682 25.06 9.20 19.04
N ASN A 683 24.26 8.21 18.68
CA ASN A 683 24.64 7.11 17.80
C ASN A 683 24.29 7.35 16.31
N LYS A 684 23.70 8.49 15.97
CA LYS A 684 23.27 8.83 14.59
C LYS A 684 23.95 10.12 14.15
N ARG A 685 25.25 10.03 13.87
CA ARG A 685 26.10 11.17 13.49
C ARG A 685 25.76 11.77 12.13
N ASN A 686 25.10 10.98 11.27
CA ASN A 686 24.58 11.39 9.97
C ASN A 686 23.28 12.20 10.03
N ILE A 687 22.66 12.36 11.21
CA ILE A 687 21.43 13.14 11.36
C ILE A 687 21.72 14.35 12.23
N ILE A 688 21.70 15.54 11.62
CA ILE A 688 22.14 16.79 12.22
C ILE A 688 20.95 17.71 12.42
N VAL A 689 20.81 18.30 13.61
CA VAL A 689 19.72 19.21 13.99
C VAL A 689 20.28 20.54 14.47
N ILE A 690 19.56 21.61 14.15
CA ILE A 690 19.87 22.96 14.57
C ILE A 690 18.58 23.76 14.83
N GLY A 691 18.59 24.59 15.86
CA GLY A 691 17.47 25.45 16.23
C GLY A 691 16.89 25.14 17.62
N PRO A 692 16.04 26.03 18.15
CA PRO A 692 15.55 27.25 17.52
C PRO A 692 16.59 28.38 17.49
N VAL A 693 16.75 29.03 16.34
CA VAL A 693 17.62 30.22 16.15
C VAL A 693 16.82 31.42 15.60
N PRO A 694 17.25 32.67 15.81
CA PRO A 694 16.54 33.85 15.31
C PRO A 694 16.41 33.86 13.78
N GLY A 695 15.18 33.78 13.26
CA GLY A 695 14.93 33.67 11.82
C GLY A 695 15.37 34.89 11.00
N GLN A 696 15.38 36.08 11.60
CA GLN A 696 15.79 37.29 10.89
C GLN A 696 17.27 37.24 10.46
N LYS A 697 18.10 36.55 11.25
CA LYS A 697 19.54 36.42 11.04
C LYS A 697 19.93 35.12 10.33
N TYR A 698 19.20 34.02 10.57
CA TYR A 698 19.59 32.67 10.14
C TYR A 698 18.52 31.99 9.26
N SER A 699 17.92 32.74 8.31
CA SER A 699 17.02 32.16 7.30
C SER A 699 17.75 31.27 6.30
N GLU A 700 19.07 31.35 6.25
CA GLU A 700 19.97 30.49 5.48
C GLU A 700 20.98 29.88 6.46
N ILE A 701 21.13 28.55 6.43
CA ILE A 701 21.94 27.78 7.38
C ILE A 701 22.91 26.91 6.58
N VAL A 702 24.20 27.11 6.79
CA VAL A 702 25.27 26.35 6.11
C VAL A 702 25.75 25.21 7.01
N PHE A 703 25.62 23.97 6.54
CA PHE A 703 26.11 22.77 7.21
C PHE A 703 27.46 22.32 6.62
N PRO A 704 28.53 22.21 7.43
CA PRO A 704 29.80 21.66 6.97
C PRO A 704 29.79 20.12 7.04
N ILE A 705 29.71 19.45 5.88
CA ILE A 705 29.57 18.00 5.81
C ILE A 705 30.87 17.36 5.34
N LEU A 706 31.32 16.30 6.02
CA LEU A 706 32.42 15.44 5.62
C LEU A 706 31.88 14.22 4.87
N SER A 707 32.36 14.01 3.65
CA SER A 707 32.06 12.82 2.85
C SER A 707 32.87 11.59 3.32
N PRO A 708 32.30 10.38 3.24
CA PRO A 708 32.98 9.16 3.62
C PRO A 708 34.04 8.74 2.61
N ASP A 709 34.93 7.84 3.03
CA ASP A 709 35.91 7.20 2.16
C ASP A 709 35.63 5.69 2.01
N PRO A 710 35.19 5.22 0.81
CA PRO A 710 34.97 3.80 0.53
C PRO A 710 36.21 2.91 0.71
N ALA A 711 37.43 3.47 0.66
CA ALA A 711 38.64 2.70 0.88
C ALA A 711 38.82 2.27 2.35
N THR A 712 38.24 3.04 3.29
CA THR A 712 38.34 2.78 4.73
C THR A 712 37.03 2.27 5.34
N LYS A 713 35.87 2.65 4.79
CA LYS A 713 34.53 2.19 5.23
C LYS A 713 33.93 1.21 4.23
N LYS A 714 33.92 -0.09 4.57
CA LYS A 714 33.47 -1.18 3.68
C LYS A 714 31.99 -1.10 3.27
N ASP A 715 31.15 -0.45 4.07
CA ASP A 715 29.70 -0.32 3.85
C ASP A 715 29.34 0.91 2.99
N VAL A 716 30.33 1.63 2.46
CA VAL A 716 30.14 2.80 1.60
C VAL A 716 30.63 2.48 0.18
N HIS A 717 29.88 2.91 -0.84
CA HIS A 717 30.15 2.62 -2.25
C HIS A 717 30.08 3.90 -3.10
N PHE A 718 30.75 3.90 -4.25
CA PHE A 718 30.68 5.01 -5.20
C PHE A 718 29.33 5.02 -5.94
N LEU A 719 28.33 5.66 -5.32
CA LEU A 719 26.96 5.72 -5.80
C LEU A 719 26.38 7.13 -5.61
N LYS A 720 25.15 7.29 -6.10
CA LYS A 720 24.31 8.46 -5.81
C LYS A 720 23.61 8.25 -4.47
N TYR A 721 23.66 9.27 -3.64
CA TYR A 721 23.16 9.23 -2.27
C TYR A 721 22.13 10.33 -2.04
N PRO A 722 20.97 10.03 -1.44
CA PRO A 722 19.98 11.05 -1.11
C PRO A 722 20.29 11.74 0.23
N ILE A 723 20.10 13.06 0.28
CA ILE A 723 20.15 13.90 1.47
C ILE A 723 18.75 14.47 1.68
N TYR A 724 18.21 14.37 2.89
CA TYR A 724 16.88 14.89 3.20
C TYR A 724 16.98 16.06 4.18
N VAL A 725 16.18 17.10 3.97
CA VAL A 725 16.13 18.28 4.83
C VAL A 725 14.71 18.55 5.33
N GLY A 726 14.59 18.92 6.59
CA GLY A 726 13.37 19.47 7.17
C GLY A 726 13.67 20.84 7.77
N GLY A 727 12.83 21.85 7.50
CA GLY A 727 13.01 23.22 7.98
C GLY A 727 11.76 23.76 8.67
N ASN A 728 11.84 24.06 9.96
CA ASN A 728 10.75 24.66 10.72
C ASN A 728 10.88 26.19 10.80
N ARG A 729 9.74 26.88 10.77
CA ARG A 729 9.64 28.31 11.06
C ARG A 729 8.45 28.60 11.95
N GLY A 730 8.66 29.42 12.97
CA GLY A 730 7.67 29.69 14.01
C GLY A 730 7.61 28.62 15.08
N ARG A 731 6.69 28.79 16.03
CA ARG A 731 6.57 28.00 17.25
C ARG A 731 5.58 26.86 17.10
N GLY A 732 5.85 25.75 17.80
CA GLY A 732 4.97 24.58 17.83
C GLY A 732 3.57 24.87 18.35
N GLN A 733 2.59 24.19 17.78
CA GLN A 733 1.18 24.28 18.18
C GLN A 733 0.87 23.41 19.40
N ILE A 734 1.62 22.33 19.59
CA ILE A 734 1.50 21.40 20.70
C ILE A 734 2.87 21.31 21.37
N TYR A 735 2.90 21.38 22.69
CA TYR A 735 4.12 21.14 23.45
C TYR A 735 4.51 19.66 23.37
N PRO A 736 5.78 19.28 23.66
CA PRO A 736 6.16 17.88 23.79
C PRO A 736 5.16 17.10 24.64
N ASP A 737 4.62 17.78 25.65
CA ASP A 737 3.75 17.21 26.64
C ASP A 737 2.29 16.88 26.19
N GLY A 738 2.02 17.01 24.89
CA GLY A 738 0.71 16.79 24.29
C GLY A 738 -0.28 17.91 24.58
N SER A 739 0.07 18.87 25.45
CA SER A 739 -0.79 20.02 25.71
C SER A 739 -0.72 21.02 24.56
N LYS A 740 -1.89 21.60 24.27
CA LYS A 740 -2.02 22.68 23.29
C LYS A 740 -1.25 23.91 23.76
N SER A 741 -0.40 24.46 22.89
CA SER A 741 0.22 25.77 23.12
C SER A 741 -0.78 26.90 22.85
N ASN A 742 -0.44 28.13 23.24
CA ASN A 742 -1.20 29.31 22.83
C ASN A 742 -1.05 29.70 21.35
N ASN A 743 -0.38 28.87 20.53
CA ASN A 743 -0.23 29.04 19.09
C ASN A 743 -1.10 28.04 18.29
N THR A 744 -2.31 27.72 18.75
CA THR A 744 -3.23 26.75 18.09
C THR A 744 -4.69 27.15 18.28
N VAL A 745 -5.59 26.51 17.53
CA VAL A 745 -7.04 26.65 17.69
C VAL A 745 -7.55 25.86 18.91
N TYR A 746 -8.40 26.51 19.70
CA TYR A 746 -9.18 25.89 20.77
C TYR A 746 -10.61 25.68 20.28
N ASN A 747 -11.11 24.45 20.40
CA ASN A 747 -12.45 24.04 19.95
C ASN A 747 -13.32 23.76 21.17
N ALA A 748 -14.63 23.89 20.99
CA ALA A 748 -15.63 23.64 22.02
C ALA A 748 -15.61 22.17 22.46
N THR A 749 -15.52 21.92 23.76
CA THR A 749 -15.52 20.56 24.32
C THR A 749 -16.93 19.97 24.49
N SER A 750 -17.98 20.79 24.36
CA SER A 750 -19.37 20.35 24.30
C SER A 750 -20.19 21.17 23.30
N ALA A 751 -21.34 20.64 22.89
CA ALA A 751 -22.35 21.40 22.17
C ALA A 751 -23.26 22.12 23.19
N GLY A 752 -23.73 23.32 22.88
CA GLY A 752 -24.57 24.07 23.82
C GLY A 752 -24.67 25.56 23.52
N ILE A 753 -25.14 26.32 24.51
CA ILE A 753 -25.19 27.79 24.46
C ILE A 753 -24.07 28.35 25.32
N VAL A 754 -23.30 29.30 24.77
CA VAL A 754 -22.27 30.03 25.53
C VAL A 754 -22.97 30.93 26.54
N SER A 755 -22.90 30.58 27.83
CA SER A 755 -23.61 31.32 28.89
C SER A 755 -22.79 32.47 29.47
N ARG A 756 -21.45 32.34 29.47
CA ARG A 756 -20.55 33.35 30.05
C ARG A 756 -19.14 33.27 29.48
N ILE A 757 -18.54 34.41 29.18
CA ILE A 757 -17.14 34.56 28.76
C ILE A 757 -16.43 35.51 29.74
N VAL A 758 -15.43 35.01 30.47
CA VAL A 758 -14.62 35.80 31.42
C VAL A 758 -13.20 35.97 30.89
N ARG A 759 -12.73 37.21 30.78
CA ARG A 759 -11.33 37.51 30.42
C ARG A 759 -10.44 37.48 31.67
N LYS A 760 -9.33 36.72 31.64
CA LYS A 760 -8.40 36.60 32.78
C LYS A 760 -7.42 37.77 32.87
N GLU A 761 -6.99 38.13 34.07
CA GLU A 761 -6.07 39.26 34.34
C GLU A 761 -4.74 39.18 33.58
N LYS A 762 -4.21 37.96 33.36
CA LYS A 762 -2.96 37.72 32.62
C LYS A 762 -3.17 37.53 31.10
N GLY A 763 -4.38 37.80 30.60
CA GLY A 763 -4.82 37.49 29.24
C GLY A 763 -5.45 36.09 29.12
N GLY A 764 -6.16 35.82 28.02
CA GLY A 764 -6.91 34.58 27.81
C GLY A 764 -8.36 34.67 28.28
N TYR A 765 -9.11 33.58 28.09
CA TYR A 765 -10.57 33.52 28.30
C TYR A 765 -10.96 32.25 29.07
N GLU A 766 -12.07 32.33 29.78
CA GLU A 766 -12.78 31.21 30.37
C GLU A 766 -14.22 31.24 29.85
N ILE A 767 -14.63 30.18 29.17
CA ILE A 767 -15.91 30.10 28.47
C ILE A 767 -16.76 29.03 29.13
N THR A 768 -17.93 29.41 29.62
CA THR A 768 -18.92 28.47 30.17
C THR A 768 -19.94 28.13 29.09
N ILE A 769 -20.07 26.85 28.76
CA ILE A 769 -21.01 26.29 27.78
C ILE A 769 -22.06 25.48 28.55
N VAL A 770 -23.34 25.77 28.32
CA VAL A 770 -24.45 25.03 28.94
C VAL A 770 -25.04 24.10 27.89
N ASP A 771 -25.02 22.80 28.17
CA ASP A 771 -25.67 21.80 27.31
C ASP A 771 -27.19 22.01 27.32
N ALA A 772 -27.79 22.07 26.14
CA ALA A 772 -29.22 22.35 25.97
C ALA A 772 -30.13 21.17 26.35
N SER A 773 -29.56 19.96 26.52
CA SER A 773 -30.31 18.72 26.74
C SER A 773 -30.40 18.30 28.22
N ASP A 774 -29.36 18.55 29.02
CA ASP A 774 -29.29 18.13 30.43
C ASP A 774 -28.91 19.27 31.41
N GLY A 775 -28.63 20.48 30.90
CA GLY A 775 -28.25 21.64 31.69
C GLY A 775 -26.84 21.57 32.30
N HIS A 776 -26.02 20.59 31.90
CA HIS A 776 -24.66 20.45 32.39
C HIS A 776 -23.77 21.61 31.90
N GLN A 777 -22.91 22.12 32.79
CA GLN A 777 -22.00 23.23 32.48
C GLN A 777 -20.58 22.71 32.25
N VAL A 778 -20.03 23.04 31.09
CA VAL A 778 -18.65 22.74 30.70
C VAL A 778 -17.87 24.04 30.60
N VAL A 779 -16.64 24.06 31.13
CA VAL A 779 -15.79 25.26 31.15
C VAL A 779 -14.53 25.03 30.32
N ASP A 780 -14.41 25.78 29.23
CA ASP A 780 -13.23 25.79 28.36
C ASP A 780 -12.29 26.94 28.73
N ILE A 781 -11.01 26.61 28.94
CA ILE A 781 -9.96 27.58 29.32
C ILE A 781 -9.04 27.83 28.13
N ILE A 782 -8.95 29.09 27.71
CA ILE A 782 -8.13 29.54 26.58
C ILE A 782 -6.97 30.41 27.11
N PRO A 783 -5.71 30.11 26.75
CA PRO A 783 -4.55 30.89 27.18
C PRO A 783 -4.45 32.25 26.45
N PRO A 784 -3.60 33.18 26.91
CA PRO A 784 -3.34 34.44 26.21
C PRO A 784 -2.77 34.23 24.80
N GLY A 785 -3.35 34.88 23.79
CA GLY A 785 -2.81 34.89 22.42
C GLY A 785 -3.86 34.75 21.32
N PRO A 786 -4.58 33.61 21.24
CA PRO A 786 -5.65 33.41 20.27
C PRO A 786 -6.80 34.42 20.43
N GLU A 787 -7.36 34.89 19.32
CA GLU A 787 -8.50 35.83 19.33
C GLU A 787 -9.81 35.03 19.38
N LEU A 788 -10.79 35.50 20.15
CA LEU A 788 -12.07 34.81 20.33
C LEU A 788 -13.00 35.02 19.12
N LEU A 789 -13.68 33.96 18.67
CA LEU A 789 -14.62 34.00 17.53
C LEU A 789 -16.09 33.96 17.94
N VAL A 790 -16.39 33.54 19.17
CA VAL A 790 -17.75 33.31 19.68
C VAL A 790 -18.19 34.41 20.65
N SER A 791 -19.50 34.61 20.75
CA SER A 791 -20.13 35.58 21.67
C SER A 791 -21.05 34.91 22.69
N GLU A 792 -21.34 35.60 23.81
CA GLU A 792 -22.33 35.12 24.78
C GLU A 792 -23.72 35.02 24.14
N GLY A 793 -24.46 33.95 24.44
CA GLY A 793 -25.76 33.63 23.84
C GLY A 793 -25.69 32.87 22.51
N GLU A 794 -24.50 32.64 21.95
CA GLU A 794 -24.33 31.88 20.71
C GLU A 794 -24.50 30.37 20.92
N SER A 795 -25.22 29.71 20.00
CA SER A 795 -25.33 28.25 19.97
C SER A 795 -24.17 27.66 19.18
N ILE A 796 -23.39 26.79 19.83
CA ILE A 796 -22.18 26.20 19.28
C ILE A 796 -22.25 24.67 19.28
N LYS A 797 -21.63 24.05 18.28
CA LYS A 797 -21.56 22.59 18.14
C LYS A 797 -20.29 22.04 18.81
N LEU A 798 -20.33 20.75 19.18
CA LEU A 798 -19.14 20.01 19.60
C LEU A 798 -18.03 20.17 18.54
N ASP A 799 -16.82 20.44 19.00
CA ASP A 799 -15.62 20.64 18.17
C ASP A 799 -15.64 21.90 17.26
N GLN A 800 -16.61 22.82 17.45
CA GLN A 800 -16.60 24.11 16.77
C GLN A 800 -15.44 24.99 17.28
N PRO A 801 -14.67 25.67 16.39
CA PRO A 801 -13.62 26.59 16.81
C PRO A 801 -14.13 27.74 17.68
N LEU A 802 -13.56 27.89 18.88
CA LEU A 802 -13.81 29.01 19.79
C LEU A 802 -12.89 30.19 19.49
N THR A 803 -11.71 29.93 18.92
CA THR A 803 -10.69 30.96 18.64
C THR A 803 -10.20 30.94 17.20
N SER A 804 -9.65 32.06 16.74
CA SER A 804 -8.90 32.12 15.49
C SER A 804 -7.62 31.28 15.59
N ASN A 805 -7.05 30.91 14.44
CA ASN A 805 -5.77 30.22 14.39
C ASN A 805 -4.61 31.24 14.42
N PRO A 806 -3.88 31.38 15.54
CA PRO A 806 -2.76 32.31 15.63
C PRO A 806 -1.48 31.82 14.91
N ASN A 807 -1.47 30.57 14.44
CA ASN A 807 -0.27 29.96 13.88
C ASN A 807 0.08 30.52 12.48
N VAL A 808 1.15 31.29 12.43
CA VAL A 808 1.79 31.76 11.18
C VAL A 808 3.01 30.91 10.76
N GLY A 809 3.37 29.92 11.59
CA GLY A 809 4.50 29.03 11.38
C GLY A 809 4.17 27.80 10.54
N GLY A 810 5.20 27.10 10.09
CA GLY A 810 5.06 25.89 9.27
C GLY A 810 6.35 25.09 9.14
N PHE A 811 6.22 23.89 8.58
CA PHE A 811 7.33 22.98 8.33
C PHE A 811 7.46 22.75 6.83
N GLY A 812 8.69 22.82 6.34
CA GLY A 812 9.05 22.43 5.00
C GLY A 812 9.92 21.19 4.99
N GLN A 813 9.82 20.43 3.92
CA GLN A 813 10.70 19.31 3.64
C GLN A 813 11.22 19.44 2.22
N GLY A 814 12.44 18.98 2.01
CA GLY A 814 13.07 18.91 0.71
C GLY A 814 14.11 17.81 0.71
N ASP A 815 14.62 17.52 -0.47
CA ASP A 815 15.65 16.53 -0.67
C ASP A 815 16.60 16.99 -1.77
N ALA A 816 17.81 16.48 -1.72
CA ALA A 816 18.81 16.66 -2.75
C ALA A 816 19.59 15.36 -2.90
N GLU A 817 20.27 15.20 -4.03
CA GLU A 817 21.10 14.04 -4.27
C GLU A 817 22.55 14.46 -4.46
N ILE A 818 23.46 13.66 -3.93
CA ILE A 818 24.89 13.87 -4.04
C ILE A 818 25.56 12.61 -4.59
N VAL A 819 26.45 12.77 -5.57
CA VAL A 819 27.23 11.65 -6.11
C VAL A 819 28.56 11.57 -5.36
N LEU A 820 28.83 10.44 -4.70
CA LEU A 820 30.17 10.13 -4.21
C LEU A 820 30.98 9.59 -5.39
N GLN A 821 31.86 10.42 -5.95
CA GLN A 821 32.49 10.16 -7.23
C GLN A 821 33.79 9.36 -7.07
N ASP A 822 33.94 8.32 -7.89
CA ASP A 822 35.19 7.58 -8.01
C ASP A 822 36.22 8.42 -8.80
N PRO A 823 37.36 8.80 -8.20
CA PRO A 823 38.41 9.52 -8.90
C PRO A 823 38.89 8.81 -10.18
N LEU A 824 38.93 7.47 -10.19
CA LEU A 824 39.38 6.67 -11.33
C LEU A 824 38.40 6.74 -12.50
N ARG A 825 37.09 6.82 -12.23
CA ARG A 825 36.06 6.96 -13.26
C ARG A 825 36.18 8.28 -14.00
N VAL A 826 36.52 9.36 -13.30
CA VAL A 826 36.77 10.68 -13.92
C VAL A 826 38.00 10.62 -14.83
N GLN A 827 39.08 10.02 -14.36
CA GLN A 827 40.30 9.83 -15.16
C GLN A 827 40.03 8.97 -16.41
N GLY A 828 39.27 7.88 -16.26
CA GLY A 828 38.86 7.03 -17.37
C GLY A 828 38.00 7.75 -18.41
N LEU A 829 37.07 8.61 -17.98
CA LEU A 829 36.27 9.43 -18.91
C LEU A 829 37.14 10.43 -19.68
N LEU A 830 38.09 11.09 -19.01
CA LEU A 830 39.04 11.99 -19.68
C LEU A 830 39.87 11.25 -20.72
N PHE A 831 40.35 10.04 -20.41
CA PHE A 831 41.06 9.19 -21.36
C PHE A 831 40.17 8.78 -22.54
N PHE A 832 38.93 8.38 -22.27
CA PHE A 832 37.97 8.03 -23.32
C PHE A 832 37.69 9.21 -24.26
N LEU A 833 37.40 10.41 -23.73
CA LEU A 833 37.18 11.60 -24.52
C LEU A 833 38.41 11.97 -25.36
N ALA A 834 39.61 11.89 -24.79
CA ALA A 834 40.85 12.08 -25.52
C ALA A 834 41.01 11.06 -26.66
N SER A 835 40.65 9.79 -26.43
CA SER A 835 40.70 8.73 -27.45
C SER A 835 39.69 8.96 -28.59
N VAL A 836 38.49 9.45 -28.28
CA VAL A 836 37.46 9.79 -29.28
C VAL A 836 37.91 10.96 -30.14
N ILE A 837 38.46 12.01 -29.52
CA ILE A 837 39.02 13.16 -30.27
C ILE A 837 40.14 12.66 -31.20
N LEU A 838 41.04 11.82 -30.70
CA LEU A 838 42.12 11.26 -31.51
C LEU A 838 41.58 10.43 -32.69
N ALA A 839 40.59 9.57 -32.45
CA ALA A 839 39.96 8.76 -33.49
C ALA A 839 39.25 9.63 -34.56
N GLN A 840 38.55 10.68 -34.15
CA GLN A 840 37.92 11.64 -35.07
C GLN A 840 38.96 12.35 -35.93
N VAL A 841 40.09 12.77 -35.36
CA VAL A 841 41.21 13.35 -36.11
C VAL A 841 41.74 12.36 -37.16
N PHE A 842 41.95 11.10 -36.80
CA PHE A 842 42.38 10.07 -37.76
C PHE A 842 41.36 9.82 -38.87
N LEU A 843 40.07 9.85 -38.56
CA LEU A 843 39.00 9.65 -39.54
C LEU A 843 38.94 10.80 -40.56
N VAL A 844 39.14 12.04 -40.12
CA VAL A 844 39.27 13.21 -41.00
C VAL A 844 40.51 13.11 -41.89
N LEU A 845 41.65 12.70 -41.33
CA LEU A 845 42.87 12.49 -42.11
C LEU A 845 42.68 11.38 -43.16
N LYS A 846 42.00 10.28 -42.81
CA LYS A 846 41.73 9.18 -43.73
C LYS A 846 40.76 9.59 -44.84
N LYS A 847 39.73 10.39 -44.52
CA LYS A 847 38.82 10.97 -45.50
C LYS A 847 39.57 11.82 -46.52
N LYS A 848 40.44 12.74 -46.06
CA LYS A 848 41.29 13.54 -46.95
C LYS A 848 42.23 12.70 -47.82
N GLN A 849 42.72 11.58 -47.30
CA GLN A 849 43.55 10.65 -48.06
C GLN A 849 42.74 9.96 -49.17
N PHE A 850 41.50 9.54 -48.88
CA PHE A 850 40.59 8.92 -49.84
C PHE A 850 40.15 9.91 -50.94
N GLU A 851 39.81 11.15 -50.57
CA GLU A 851 39.49 12.22 -51.53
C GLU A 851 40.65 12.49 -52.49
N LYS A 852 41.90 12.47 -51.99
CA LYS A 852 43.09 12.60 -52.85
C LYS A 852 43.29 11.42 -53.81
N VAL A 853 42.93 10.20 -53.42
CA VAL A 853 43.02 9.02 -54.29
C VAL A 853 41.94 9.06 -55.37
N GLN A 854 40.69 9.43 -55.02
CA GLN A 854 39.63 9.61 -56.01
C GLN A 854 39.94 10.72 -57.02
N LEU A 855 40.54 11.84 -56.59
CA LEU A 855 41.03 12.89 -57.48
C LEU A 855 42.13 12.39 -58.45
N TYR A 856 42.86 11.34 -58.07
CA TYR A 856 43.89 10.73 -58.92
C TYR A 856 43.29 9.74 -59.93
N GLU A 857 42.24 9.01 -59.56
CA GLU A 857 41.52 8.08 -60.45
C GLU A 857 40.65 8.81 -61.51
N MET A 858 40.23 10.06 -61.25
CA MET A 858 39.46 10.88 -62.21
C MET A 858 40.30 11.51 -63.34
N ASN A 859 41.63 11.36 -63.31
CA ASN A 859 42.57 11.90 -64.32
C ASN A 859 43.09 10.82 -65.30
N PHE A 860 42.41 9.67 -65.41
CA PHE A 860 42.71 8.61 -66.38
C PHE A 860 41.66 8.51 -67.49
#